data_AF-A0A8J7APT8-F1
#
_entry.id   AF-A0A8J7APT8-F1
#
_cell.length_a   1.000
_cell.length_b   1.000
_cell.length_c   1.000
_cell.angle_alpha   90.00
_cell.angle_beta   90.00
_cell.angle_gamma   90.00
#
_symmetry.space_group_name_H-M   'P 1'
#
loop_
_entity.id
_entity.type
_entity.pdbx_description
1 polymer ?
#
loop_
_entity_poly.entity_id
_entity_poly.type
_entity_poly.pdbx_seq_one_letter_code
_entity_poly.pdbx_strand_id
1 'polypeptide(L)'
;MNTQDRGANIQAPSNQPSVNLAKLIELLADSVAVSGNFSRFEDPDPKQRSLFLFNPQRNRLRICTSAVLLRLFSHPQFCEAFKSGDSSGFIRDFEPPSFGLQAKLGGELTAGNRERLPGHLDRLMATINQVLDLALPEGELSKLLLDDPVQQLRTLASAAEAKFRDAPHQAKLQSLKFAPGAQKVPDSAVAKVLSAVERIEADDCFTRMQDAIAVHLEQRDAEEDEIESAIASLVAERERADSQIVRFLNFLDSEALARVRLSVAVRLMEAIADHARSSTQAKNQKLVEYVDRVVALIETSKAGELYIDLTAFYGERGEFDLQEFLNQATFFHCLSVWPEGKAQMFEKKGSSQASYGVQREVSYRFRINGNNPETKKPAFDTRLDKLEEALLGKNRVGSFSRRRLAELLVLDAVIPSRTEANPETSVGAIAAAIQSRISTLKQQENPSIQAFVRDLLQDLRSRASTMTEIANALIDLLKRKGSQILAQTQRRTAQQFICVKHGIVAWNRLEGAEPGVRDLLKSSQNQSEEKIEWFKYLEISDSPDVPQLLFSVKVTTELAEHNLVIKEQEAQTIQAQRRFSGRLLQVLWVPYEASKNKEYVLTESAKIARSWALPAAVQVEYEIRTLARNKKNSNENTHQLHAAAITAFTVLTYCCLWRLIKRLQALPLDDSHSFTTLMLRLQEAGKDSESEGDSYVYAAAQSIEAMLAQDTAIRMQGVTLKNLTSGDSSVRYVKSGSFDAMLSSFPLRVATENTPAVEQIGLISYSTRPCDEMPFLDRDSSNHLLMTQSYTASAINQPFPGYELKAERMQSDIVSSQEELQKQRLVREEIGHLKGLGCQHIILISHAYGSRHLNRAADYNSLLTPVAFLEEVFQTFPELTIYPMLRDVFPATRLRKRGSGEAAFEIRNAGDHIDFQRNLPIDSDRDIIPIYTFATLHVVEEEKRPQSGFCAYYLVSDRRVTDITWTERARQHLLNPEGNSPVHPCLVSVLRGLHFMEAERGVKGGQLMPVLDPFSWISPTTKAAAGEVEILQSRRKGRSYLSYPAILTHVAQVLHRRQQ
;
A
#
# COMPACT_ATOMS: atom_id res chain seq x y z
N MET A 1 -47.55 -20.32 -1.21
CA MET A 1 -48.18 -19.56 -2.32
C MET A 1 -49.08 -18.50 -1.72
N ASN A 2 -48.62 -17.24 -1.79
CA ASN A 2 -49.41 -16.01 -1.80
C ASN A 2 -48.42 -14.95 -2.30
N THR A 3 -48.50 -14.65 -3.58
CA THR A 3 -47.67 -13.68 -4.30
C THR A 3 -48.18 -12.27 -3.98
N GLN A 4 -47.54 -11.58 -3.05
CA GLN A 4 -47.62 -10.12 -2.99
C GLN A 4 -46.76 -9.57 -4.13
N ASP A 5 -47.41 -8.88 -5.06
CA ASP A 5 -46.76 -8.08 -6.10
C ASP A 5 -45.77 -7.10 -5.46
N ARG A 6 -44.48 -7.41 -5.60
CA ARG A 6 -43.40 -6.45 -5.37
C ARG A 6 -43.48 -5.41 -6.47
N GLY A 7 -44.25 -4.34 -6.22
CA GLY A 7 -44.16 -3.12 -7.00
C GLY A 7 -42.69 -2.68 -7.09
N ALA A 8 -42.26 -2.26 -8.28
CA ALA A 8 -40.93 -1.72 -8.50
C ALA A 8 -40.73 -0.51 -7.56
N ASN A 9 -39.93 -0.70 -6.52
CA ASN A 9 -39.51 0.39 -5.66
C ASN A 9 -38.48 1.21 -6.46
N ILE A 10 -38.96 2.17 -7.25
CA ILE A 10 -38.11 3.16 -7.91
C ILE A 10 -37.61 4.09 -6.82
N GLN A 11 -36.55 3.69 -6.10
CA GLN A 11 -35.76 4.64 -5.34
C GLN A 11 -35.16 5.62 -6.36
N ALA A 12 -35.42 6.91 -6.19
CA ALA A 12 -34.70 7.93 -6.92
C ALA A 12 -33.19 7.67 -6.72
N PRO A 13 -32.37 7.62 -7.78
CA PRO A 13 -30.95 7.39 -7.62
C PRO A 13 -30.40 8.42 -6.65
N SER A 14 -29.78 7.95 -5.56
CA SER A 14 -29.02 8.83 -4.67
C SER A 14 -28.05 9.63 -5.55
N ASN A 15 -28.08 10.96 -5.47
CA ASN A 15 -27.18 11.82 -6.23
C ASN A 15 -25.73 11.42 -5.89
N GLN A 16 -25.08 10.68 -6.79
CA GLN A 16 -23.71 10.23 -6.60
C GLN A 16 -22.73 11.34 -6.99
N PRO A 17 -21.73 11.64 -6.14
CA PRO A 17 -20.68 12.60 -6.47
C PRO A 17 -20.00 12.24 -7.79
N SER A 18 -19.89 13.21 -8.69
CA SER A 18 -19.44 12.96 -10.07
C SER A 18 -18.52 14.05 -10.61
N VAL A 19 -17.77 13.73 -11.66
CA VAL A 19 -16.78 14.64 -12.26
C VAL A 19 -17.22 15.11 -13.66
N ASN A 20 -17.10 16.41 -13.91
CA ASN A 20 -17.41 17.06 -15.19
C ASN A 20 -16.21 17.03 -16.16
N LEU A 21 -15.75 15.81 -16.48
CA LEU A 21 -14.55 15.56 -17.28
C LEU A 21 -14.70 16.02 -18.74
N ALA A 22 -15.88 15.88 -19.33
CA ALA A 22 -16.12 16.24 -20.73
C ALA A 22 -15.95 17.74 -20.96
N LYS A 23 -16.49 18.58 -20.06
CA LYS A 23 -16.32 20.04 -20.14
C LYS A 23 -14.86 20.45 -19.95
N LEU A 24 -14.13 19.76 -19.07
CA LEU A 24 -12.71 20.01 -18.87
C LEU A 24 -11.91 19.73 -20.15
N ILE A 25 -12.18 18.61 -20.82
CA ILE A 25 -11.50 18.22 -22.07
C ILE A 25 -11.87 19.17 -23.22
N GLU A 26 -13.12 19.63 -23.29
CA GLU A 26 -13.53 20.67 -24.25
C GLU A 26 -12.67 21.93 -24.13
N LEU A 27 -12.59 22.50 -22.92
CA LEU A 27 -11.82 23.71 -22.64
C LEU A 27 -10.31 23.49 -22.78
N LEU A 28 -9.84 22.28 -22.46
CA LEU A 28 -8.45 21.90 -22.65
C LEU A 28 -8.08 21.86 -24.14
N ALA A 29 -8.95 21.33 -25.00
CA ALA A 29 -8.75 21.33 -26.45
C ALA A 29 -8.61 22.76 -26.99
N ASP A 30 -9.47 23.67 -26.54
CA ASP A 30 -9.42 25.10 -26.91
C ASP A 30 -8.12 25.77 -26.44
N SER A 31 -7.57 25.33 -25.30
CA SER A 31 -6.33 25.87 -24.73
C SER A 31 -5.06 25.30 -25.38
N VAL A 32 -5.15 24.16 -26.06
CA VAL A 32 -4.04 23.61 -26.86
C VAL A 32 -3.88 24.38 -28.17
N ALA A 33 -4.99 24.83 -28.77
CA ALA A 33 -4.96 25.62 -30.00
C ALA A 33 -4.25 26.97 -29.77
N VAL A 34 -3.38 27.38 -30.70
CA VAL A 34 -2.68 28.68 -30.63
C VAL A 34 -3.25 29.61 -31.69
N SER A 35 -3.69 30.80 -31.27
CA SER A 35 -4.20 31.85 -32.16
C SER A 35 -3.02 32.69 -32.71
N GLY A 36 -2.26 32.19 -33.68
CA GLY A 36 -1.24 32.98 -34.40
C GLY A 36 0.07 32.26 -34.74
N ASN A 37 0.86 32.86 -35.64
CA ASN A 37 2.20 32.42 -36.07
C ASN A 37 3.25 32.63 -34.95
N PHE A 38 3.29 31.76 -33.94
CA PHE A 38 4.31 31.79 -32.89
C PHE A 38 5.30 30.63 -33.02
N SER A 39 6.40 30.88 -33.74
CA SER A 39 7.48 29.92 -33.97
C SER A 39 8.82 30.43 -33.41
N ARG A 40 8.88 30.84 -32.13
CA ARG A 40 10.18 31.16 -31.51
C ARG A 40 10.37 30.47 -30.17
N PHE A 41 11.48 29.76 -30.06
CA PHE A 41 11.99 29.05 -28.89
C PHE A 41 12.17 29.94 -27.64
N GLU A 42 12.06 31.26 -27.80
CA GLU A 42 12.54 32.29 -26.88
C GLU A 42 11.44 33.28 -26.44
N ASP A 43 10.15 32.95 -26.60
CA ASP A 43 9.10 33.85 -26.11
C ASP A 43 9.16 33.95 -24.56
N PRO A 44 9.32 35.17 -24.01
CA PRO A 44 9.36 35.38 -22.56
C PRO A 44 8.00 35.18 -21.90
N ASP A 45 6.88 35.24 -22.62
CA ASP A 45 5.57 34.89 -22.06
C ASP A 45 5.29 33.38 -22.23
N PRO A 46 5.22 32.60 -21.14
CA PRO A 46 4.91 31.18 -21.21
C PRO A 46 3.57 30.88 -21.91
N LYS A 47 2.59 31.81 -21.86
CA LYS A 47 1.27 31.62 -22.49
C LYS A 47 1.32 31.58 -24.02
N GLN A 48 2.34 32.17 -24.64
CA GLN A 48 2.50 32.22 -26.09
C GLN A 48 3.22 30.99 -26.65
N ARG A 49 3.75 30.12 -25.78
CA ARG A 49 4.50 28.93 -26.22
C ARG A 49 3.56 27.87 -26.77
N SER A 50 3.96 27.27 -27.90
CA SER A 50 3.34 26.05 -28.42
C SER A 50 3.43 24.91 -27.40
N LEU A 51 2.47 23.98 -27.44
CA LEU A 51 2.50 22.76 -26.63
C LEU A 51 3.76 21.93 -26.91
N PHE A 52 4.23 21.90 -28.15
CA PHE A 52 5.42 21.14 -28.54
C PHE A 52 6.53 22.07 -29.04
N LEU A 53 7.76 21.83 -28.59
CA LEU A 53 8.97 22.48 -29.08
C LEU A 53 10.04 21.43 -29.38
N PHE A 54 10.45 21.30 -30.64
CA PHE A 54 11.49 20.35 -31.04
C PHE A 54 12.84 21.04 -31.22
N ASN A 55 13.87 20.53 -30.54
CA ASN A 55 15.25 20.94 -30.75
C ASN A 55 15.95 19.92 -31.66
N PRO A 56 16.22 20.23 -32.94
CA PRO A 56 16.83 19.29 -33.89
C PRO A 56 18.31 19.02 -33.58
N GLN A 57 19.03 19.95 -32.94
CA GLN A 57 20.44 19.74 -32.59
C GLN A 57 20.63 18.70 -31.48
N ARG A 58 19.60 18.50 -30.64
CA ARG A 58 19.61 17.57 -29.50
C ARG A 58 18.55 16.48 -29.61
N ASN A 59 17.89 16.34 -30.76
CA ASN A 59 16.76 15.42 -30.99
C ASN A 59 15.79 15.37 -29.81
N ARG A 60 15.32 16.55 -29.38
CA ARG A 60 14.60 16.70 -28.12
C ARG A 60 13.25 17.34 -28.32
N LEU A 61 12.19 16.59 -28.04
CA LEU A 61 10.83 17.09 -28.08
C LEU A 61 10.40 17.51 -26.67
N ARG A 62 10.11 18.79 -26.47
CA ARG A 62 9.55 19.31 -25.22
C ARG A 62 8.04 19.38 -25.31
N ILE A 63 7.36 18.95 -24.25
CA ILE A 63 5.93 19.07 -24.01
C ILE A 63 5.72 20.16 -22.95
N CYS A 64 5.38 21.37 -23.39
CA CYS A 64 5.25 22.57 -22.56
C CYS A 64 3.86 22.64 -21.91
N THR A 65 3.64 21.81 -20.89
CA THR A 65 2.32 21.73 -20.22
C THR A 65 1.92 23.04 -19.53
N SER A 66 2.90 23.77 -18.98
CA SER A 66 2.70 25.05 -18.29
C SER A 66 2.00 26.09 -19.18
N ALA A 67 2.38 26.15 -20.46
CA ALA A 67 1.83 27.07 -21.44
C ALA A 67 0.33 26.84 -21.66
N VAL A 68 -0.07 25.57 -21.85
CA VAL A 68 -1.47 25.18 -22.03
C VAL A 68 -2.27 25.45 -20.76
N LEU A 69 -1.74 25.11 -19.58
CA LEU A 69 -2.44 25.34 -18.32
C LEU A 69 -2.66 26.83 -18.05
N LEU A 70 -1.66 27.68 -18.31
CA LEU A 70 -1.81 29.13 -18.14
C LEU A 70 -2.84 29.72 -19.12
N ARG A 71 -2.96 29.18 -20.34
CA ARG A 71 -4.04 29.55 -21.27
C ARG A 71 -5.40 29.08 -20.78
N LEU A 72 -5.49 27.83 -20.30
CA LEU A 72 -6.70 27.27 -19.72
C LEU A 72 -7.21 28.11 -18.54
N PHE A 73 -6.32 28.49 -17.63
CA PHE A 73 -6.69 29.31 -16.46
C PHE A 73 -7.08 30.74 -16.84
N SER A 74 -6.65 31.22 -18.01
CA SER A 74 -7.02 32.52 -18.56
C SER A 74 -8.27 32.45 -19.44
N HIS A 75 -8.78 31.25 -19.74
CA HIS A 75 -9.93 31.06 -20.61
C HIS A 75 -11.19 31.56 -19.89
N PRO A 76 -11.97 32.50 -20.48
CA PRO A 76 -13.10 33.12 -19.78
C PRO A 76 -14.10 32.10 -19.22
N GLN A 77 -14.40 31.07 -20.01
CA GLN A 77 -15.34 30.02 -19.61
C GLN A 77 -14.80 29.06 -18.55
N PHE A 78 -13.49 28.99 -18.29
CA PHE A 78 -12.93 28.03 -17.34
C PHE A 78 -13.34 28.36 -15.91
N CYS A 79 -13.15 29.62 -15.51
CA CYS A 79 -13.56 30.10 -14.21
C CYS A 79 -15.09 30.03 -14.03
N GLU A 80 -15.86 30.28 -15.08
CA GLU A 80 -17.32 30.22 -15.05
C GLU A 80 -17.83 28.77 -14.94
N ALA A 81 -17.30 27.85 -15.74
CA ALA A 81 -17.75 26.45 -15.78
C ALA A 81 -17.47 25.70 -14.48
N PHE A 82 -16.34 26.01 -13.83
CA PHE A 82 -15.89 25.32 -12.61
C PHE A 82 -16.08 26.14 -11.34
N LYS A 83 -16.87 27.21 -11.40
CA LYS A 83 -17.38 27.89 -10.21
C LYS A 83 -18.31 26.97 -9.44
N SER A 84 -18.19 26.94 -8.11
CA SER A 84 -19.08 26.18 -7.23
C SER A 84 -20.53 26.64 -7.36
N GLY A 85 -21.44 25.70 -7.58
CA GLY A 85 -22.89 25.91 -7.60
C GLY A 85 -23.63 24.59 -7.77
N ASP A 86 -24.94 24.58 -7.54
CA ASP A 86 -25.73 23.33 -7.49
C ASP A 86 -25.71 22.54 -8.81
N SER A 87 -25.53 23.22 -9.94
CA SER A 87 -25.44 22.62 -11.27
C SER A 87 -24.12 22.91 -12.00
N SER A 88 -23.14 23.51 -11.31
CA SER A 88 -21.84 23.92 -11.87
C SER A 88 -20.69 23.40 -11.02
N GLY A 89 -19.45 23.51 -11.50
CA GLY A 89 -18.30 22.95 -10.80
C GLY A 89 -17.71 21.74 -11.50
N PHE A 90 -16.48 21.41 -11.12
CA PHE A 90 -15.77 20.26 -11.64
C PHE A 90 -16.24 18.97 -10.97
N ILE A 91 -16.45 19.04 -9.65
CA ILE A 91 -17.02 17.98 -8.82
C ILE A 91 -18.44 18.40 -8.49
N ARG A 92 -19.41 17.59 -8.88
CA ARG A 92 -20.84 17.82 -8.73
C ARG A 92 -21.44 16.85 -7.75
N ASP A 93 -22.60 17.21 -7.19
CA ASP A 93 -23.41 16.35 -6.34
C ASP A 93 -22.63 15.83 -5.12
N PHE A 94 -21.70 16.65 -4.62
CA PHE A 94 -20.74 16.27 -3.61
C PHE A 94 -20.90 17.11 -2.35
N GLU A 95 -21.22 16.43 -1.26
CA GLU A 95 -21.14 17.01 0.07
C GLU A 95 -19.83 16.57 0.75
N PRO A 96 -18.98 17.51 1.20
CA PRO A 96 -17.77 17.15 1.93
C PRO A 96 -18.10 16.33 3.19
N PRO A 97 -17.36 15.24 3.45
CA PRO A 97 -17.62 14.41 4.61
C PRO A 97 -17.39 15.19 5.91
N SER A 98 -17.98 14.73 7.02
CA SER A 98 -17.73 15.29 8.35
C SER A 98 -16.25 15.18 8.76
N PHE A 99 -15.82 16.01 9.70
CA PHE A 99 -14.44 16.01 10.18
C PHE A 99 -14.02 14.63 10.70
N GLY A 100 -12.81 14.18 10.34
CA GLY A 100 -12.31 12.84 10.66
C GLY A 100 -12.64 11.75 9.62
N LEU A 101 -13.62 11.99 8.75
CA LEU A 101 -13.98 11.07 7.67
C LEU A 101 -13.25 11.41 6.37
N GLN A 102 -13.26 10.46 5.43
CA GLN A 102 -12.58 10.59 4.16
C GLN A 102 -13.50 10.20 3.01
N ALA A 103 -13.32 10.86 1.88
CA ALA A 103 -14.02 10.59 0.63
C ALA A 103 -13.04 10.35 -0.52
N LYS A 104 -13.38 9.48 -1.45
CA LYS A 104 -12.70 9.28 -2.74
C LYS A 104 -13.65 9.55 -3.89
N LEU A 105 -13.13 10.16 -4.95
CA LEU A 105 -13.88 10.66 -6.09
C LEU A 105 -13.15 10.37 -7.40
N GLY A 106 -13.91 10.12 -8.46
CA GLY A 106 -13.42 10.10 -9.85
C GLY A 106 -13.89 8.91 -10.68
N GLY A 107 -14.61 7.95 -10.07
CA GLY A 107 -15.20 6.83 -10.80
C GLY A 107 -16.45 7.23 -11.58
N GLU A 108 -17.26 8.16 -11.07
CA GLU A 108 -18.50 8.59 -11.73
C GLU A 108 -18.33 9.89 -12.55
N LEU A 109 -18.97 9.93 -13.73
CA LEU A 109 -19.01 11.11 -14.58
C LEU A 109 -20.38 11.79 -14.50
N THR A 110 -20.40 13.12 -14.51
CA THR A 110 -21.67 13.87 -14.50
C THR A 110 -22.58 13.45 -15.66
N ALA A 111 -23.89 13.39 -15.43
CA ALA A 111 -24.88 13.00 -16.44
C ALA A 111 -24.61 13.63 -17.83
N GLY A 112 -24.70 12.80 -18.88
CA GLY A 112 -24.40 13.18 -20.27
C GLY A 112 -22.91 13.42 -20.58
N ASN A 113 -21.97 13.26 -19.63
CA ASN A 113 -20.53 13.33 -19.94
C ASN A 113 -20.07 12.08 -20.68
N ARG A 114 -20.56 10.88 -20.32
CA ARG A 114 -20.19 9.61 -20.99
C ARG A 114 -20.43 9.68 -22.52
N GLU A 115 -21.51 10.34 -22.95
CA GLU A 115 -21.87 10.52 -24.36
C GLU A 115 -21.06 11.62 -25.07
N ARG A 116 -20.75 12.73 -24.37
CA ARG A 116 -20.03 13.88 -24.93
C ARG A 116 -18.51 13.73 -24.95
N LEU A 117 -17.97 12.98 -23.98
CA LEU A 117 -16.54 12.79 -23.78
C LEU A 117 -15.81 12.31 -25.07
N PRO A 118 -16.33 11.34 -25.84
CA PRO A 118 -15.70 10.89 -27.08
C PRO A 118 -15.47 12.01 -28.10
N GLY A 119 -16.48 12.87 -28.34
CA GLY A 119 -16.37 13.96 -29.31
C GLY A 119 -15.38 15.05 -28.89
N HIS A 120 -15.37 15.42 -27.60
CA HIS A 120 -14.40 16.40 -27.09
C HIS A 120 -12.98 15.85 -27.08
N LEU A 121 -12.81 14.55 -26.79
CA LEU A 121 -11.51 13.91 -26.83
C LEU A 121 -10.96 13.83 -28.26
N ASP A 122 -11.81 13.58 -29.27
CA ASP A 122 -11.38 13.65 -30.68
C ASP A 122 -10.85 15.03 -31.04
N ARG A 123 -11.56 16.07 -30.63
CA ARG A 123 -11.12 17.46 -30.85
C ARG A 123 -9.77 17.72 -30.18
N LEU A 124 -9.59 17.27 -28.94
CA LEU A 124 -8.31 17.38 -28.23
C LEU A 124 -7.20 16.63 -29.00
N MET A 125 -7.42 15.38 -29.40
CA MET A 125 -6.43 14.57 -30.12
C MET A 125 -6.10 15.15 -31.50
N ALA A 126 -7.09 15.68 -32.22
CA ALA A 126 -6.89 16.36 -33.50
C ALA A 126 -6.05 17.63 -33.34
N THR A 127 -6.32 18.41 -32.29
CA THR A 127 -5.54 19.63 -31.99
C THR A 127 -4.11 19.28 -31.57
N ILE A 128 -3.93 18.25 -30.74
CA ILE A 128 -2.59 17.74 -30.38
C ILE A 128 -1.82 17.31 -31.64
N ASN A 129 -2.47 16.61 -32.57
CA ASN A 129 -1.85 16.22 -33.84
C ASN A 129 -1.39 17.42 -34.65
N GLN A 130 -2.27 18.41 -34.84
CA GLN A 130 -1.95 19.60 -35.60
C GLN A 130 -0.74 20.34 -34.99
N VAL A 131 -0.72 20.53 -33.68
CA VAL A 131 0.40 21.22 -33.01
C VAL A 131 1.67 20.37 -33.02
N LEU A 132 1.55 19.04 -32.98
CA LEU A 132 2.68 18.13 -33.10
C LEU A 132 3.29 18.17 -34.50
N ASP A 133 2.47 18.15 -35.55
CA ASP A 133 2.89 18.23 -36.96
C ASP A 133 3.57 19.57 -37.28
N LEU A 134 3.14 20.66 -36.63
CA LEU A 134 3.81 21.97 -36.73
C LEU A 134 5.17 21.99 -36.03
N ALA A 135 5.32 21.25 -34.93
CA ALA A 135 6.55 21.25 -34.14
C ALA A 135 7.61 20.25 -34.64
N LEU A 136 7.17 19.15 -35.26
CA LEU A 136 8.01 18.05 -35.76
C LEU A 136 7.78 17.87 -37.26
N PRO A 137 8.69 18.35 -38.12
CA PRO A 137 8.68 18.06 -39.55
C PRO A 137 8.66 16.55 -39.87
N GLU A 138 8.17 16.17 -41.04
CA GLU A 138 8.11 14.77 -41.47
C GLU A 138 9.48 14.06 -41.36
N GLY A 139 9.49 12.86 -40.78
CA GLY A 139 10.70 12.05 -40.59
C GLY A 139 11.52 12.35 -39.33
N GLU A 140 11.24 13.43 -38.60
CA GLU A 140 11.97 13.75 -37.34
C GLU A 140 11.49 12.92 -36.15
N LEU A 141 10.26 12.42 -36.19
CA LEU A 141 9.67 11.65 -35.09
C LEU A 141 10.47 10.37 -34.76
N SER A 142 10.98 9.68 -35.79
CA SER A 142 11.77 8.45 -35.61
C SER A 142 13.10 8.70 -34.86
N LYS A 143 13.64 9.93 -34.93
CA LYS A 143 14.89 10.31 -34.23
C LYS A 143 14.74 10.37 -32.71
N LEU A 144 13.51 10.33 -32.19
CA LEU A 144 13.26 10.18 -30.76
C LEU A 144 13.54 8.76 -30.25
N LEU A 145 13.57 7.77 -31.14
CA LEU A 145 13.96 6.41 -30.82
C LEU A 145 15.46 6.24 -30.96
N LEU A 146 16.09 5.73 -29.91
CA LEU A 146 17.51 5.43 -29.90
C LEU A 146 17.75 3.97 -30.25
N ASP A 147 18.63 3.75 -31.23
CA ASP A 147 19.17 2.43 -31.52
C ASP A 147 20.20 1.99 -30.48
N ASP A 148 20.49 0.69 -30.47
CA ASP A 148 21.43 0.02 -29.55
C ASP A 148 21.16 0.36 -28.07
N PRO A 149 20.07 -0.18 -27.49
CA PRO A 149 19.74 0.06 -26.09
C PRO A 149 20.89 -0.23 -25.12
N VAL A 150 21.73 -1.23 -25.41
CA VAL A 150 22.88 -1.57 -24.57
C VAL A 150 23.88 -0.42 -24.50
N GLN A 151 24.21 0.19 -25.64
CA GLN A 151 25.12 1.34 -25.67
C GLN A 151 24.50 2.57 -25.01
N GLN A 152 23.21 2.84 -25.21
CA GLN A 152 22.53 3.95 -24.54
C GLN A 152 22.53 3.77 -23.01
N LEU A 153 22.26 2.55 -22.53
CA LEU A 153 22.28 2.22 -21.11
C LEU A 153 23.69 2.34 -20.52
N ARG A 154 24.76 2.04 -21.27
CA ARG A 154 26.14 2.31 -20.84
C ARG A 154 26.40 3.81 -20.64
N THR A 155 25.95 4.65 -21.58
CA THR A 155 26.04 6.10 -21.46
C THR A 155 25.29 6.62 -20.23
N LEU A 156 24.07 6.14 -20.02
CA LEU A 156 23.26 6.51 -18.86
C LEU A 156 23.88 6.03 -17.55
N ALA A 157 24.41 4.80 -17.51
CA ALA A 157 25.10 4.26 -16.34
C ALA A 157 26.32 5.10 -15.97
N SER A 158 27.10 5.53 -16.98
CA SER A 158 28.24 6.42 -16.77
C SER A 158 27.81 7.77 -16.18
N ALA A 159 26.74 8.38 -16.71
CA ALA A 159 26.18 9.63 -16.19
C ALA A 159 25.61 9.50 -14.76
N ALA A 160 25.09 8.33 -14.41
CA ALA A 160 24.61 7.99 -13.07
C ALA A 160 25.70 7.44 -12.14
N GLU A 161 26.96 7.34 -12.57
CA GLU A 161 28.05 6.70 -11.81
C GLU A 161 27.73 5.26 -11.36
N ALA A 162 26.90 4.56 -12.13
CA ALA A 162 26.44 3.20 -11.90
C ALA A 162 27.30 2.18 -12.66
N LYS A 163 27.27 0.92 -12.21
CA LYS A 163 27.91 -0.19 -12.92
C LYS A 163 26.87 -0.88 -13.79
N PHE A 164 27.13 -1.02 -15.08
CA PHE A 164 26.27 -1.74 -16.01
C PHE A 164 27.06 -2.84 -16.75
N ARG A 165 26.50 -4.04 -16.78
CA ARG A 165 27.04 -5.18 -17.51
C ARG A 165 25.88 -5.96 -18.12
N ASP A 166 25.90 -6.08 -19.44
CA ASP A 166 24.98 -6.96 -20.17
C ASP A 166 25.58 -8.38 -20.20
N ALA A 167 25.28 -9.17 -19.18
CA ALA A 167 25.70 -10.56 -19.09
C ALA A 167 24.75 -11.33 -18.15
N PRO A 168 24.71 -12.68 -18.24
CA PRO A 168 24.06 -13.50 -17.23
C PRO A 168 24.57 -13.21 -15.83
N HIS A 169 23.64 -13.03 -14.90
CA HIS A 169 23.89 -12.90 -13.48
C HIS A 169 23.37 -14.11 -12.72
N GLN A 170 24.00 -14.42 -11.60
CA GLN A 170 23.65 -15.58 -10.78
C GLN A 170 22.86 -15.17 -9.54
N ALA A 171 21.94 -16.01 -9.11
CA ALA A 171 21.31 -15.94 -7.80
C ALA A 171 21.32 -17.33 -7.16
N LYS A 172 21.78 -17.44 -5.92
CA LYS A 172 21.77 -18.70 -5.17
C LYS A 172 20.50 -18.79 -4.33
N LEU A 173 19.67 -19.77 -4.61
CA LEU A 173 18.40 -20.04 -3.96
C LEU A 173 18.52 -21.24 -3.05
N GLN A 174 18.08 -21.10 -1.81
CA GLN A 174 18.10 -22.17 -0.82
C GLN A 174 16.71 -22.80 -0.66
N SER A 175 16.60 -24.10 -0.92
CA SER A 175 15.37 -24.87 -0.71
C SER A 175 15.04 -24.99 0.78
N LEU A 176 13.80 -24.69 1.13
CA LEU A 176 13.23 -24.77 2.48
C LEU A 176 12.04 -25.72 2.53
N LYS A 177 11.67 -26.11 3.76
CA LYS A 177 10.38 -26.70 4.11
C LYS A 177 9.89 -26.19 5.45
N PHE A 178 8.58 -26.21 5.66
CA PHE A 178 8.02 -26.06 6.99
C PHE A 178 8.25 -27.34 7.79
N ALA A 179 8.57 -27.16 9.06
CA ALA A 179 8.71 -28.22 10.05
C ALA A 179 7.97 -27.79 11.32
N PRO A 180 7.41 -28.73 12.10
CA PRO A 180 6.69 -28.39 13.32
C PRO A 180 7.64 -27.74 14.36
N GLY A 181 7.03 -27.10 15.35
CA GLY A 181 7.71 -26.70 16.57
C GLY A 181 8.47 -27.86 17.21
N ALA A 182 9.66 -27.58 17.74
CA ALA A 182 10.50 -28.56 18.41
C ALA A 182 11.05 -27.97 19.71
N GLN A 183 11.32 -28.80 20.72
CA GLN A 183 11.96 -28.36 21.97
C GLN A 183 13.34 -27.73 21.72
N LYS A 184 14.10 -28.28 20.77
CA LYS A 184 15.34 -27.70 20.26
C LYS A 184 15.17 -27.39 18.78
N VAL A 185 15.36 -26.13 18.41
CA VAL A 185 15.32 -25.73 17.00
C VAL A 185 16.48 -26.39 16.25
N PRO A 186 16.25 -27.02 15.08
CA PRO A 186 17.32 -27.62 14.27
C PRO A 186 18.37 -26.59 13.85
N ASP A 187 19.64 -27.01 13.74
CA ASP A 187 20.72 -26.13 13.26
C ASP A 187 20.50 -25.64 11.81
N SER A 188 19.72 -26.40 11.03
CA SER A 188 19.29 -26.05 9.68
C SER A 188 18.18 -25.00 9.63
N ALA A 189 17.64 -24.54 10.78
CA ALA A 189 16.56 -23.57 10.82
C ALA A 189 17.05 -22.15 10.48
N VAL A 190 16.41 -21.54 9.48
CA VAL A 190 16.77 -20.19 8.99
C VAL A 190 15.84 -19.12 9.55
N ALA A 191 14.57 -19.47 9.76
CA ALA A 191 13.51 -18.59 10.22
C ALA A 191 12.46 -19.38 11.00
N LYS A 192 11.62 -18.65 11.73
CA LYS A 192 10.47 -19.15 12.48
C LYS A 192 9.25 -18.30 12.15
N VAL A 193 8.12 -18.95 11.93
CA VAL A 193 6.80 -18.33 11.82
C VAL A 193 6.03 -18.69 13.09
N LEU A 194 5.52 -17.68 13.76
CA LEU A 194 4.55 -17.85 14.85
C LEU A 194 3.20 -17.45 14.28
N SER A 195 2.24 -18.35 14.34
CA SER A 195 0.87 -18.10 13.91
C SER A 195 -0.07 -18.27 15.10
N ALA A 196 -1.26 -17.72 14.94
CA ALA A 196 -2.34 -17.81 15.88
C ALA A 196 -3.64 -17.94 15.12
N VAL A 197 -4.50 -18.82 15.58
CA VAL A 197 -5.88 -18.89 15.14
C VAL A 197 -6.74 -18.15 16.15
N GLU A 198 -7.29 -17.01 15.76
CA GLU A 198 -8.26 -16.26 16.56
C GLU A 198 -9.67 -16.76 16.21
N ARG A 199 -10.44 -17.19 17.22
CA ARG A 199 -11.86 -17.53 17.13
C ARG A 199 -12.66 -16.46 17.89
N ILE A 200 -13.45 -15.67 17.19
CA ILE A 200 -14.34 -14.65 17.76
C ILE A 200 -15.73 -15.25 17.91
N GLU A 201 -16.33 -15.02 19.07
CA GLU A 201 -17.70 -15.40 19.36
C GLU A 201 -18.71 -14.76 18.39
N ALA A 202 -19.81 -15.46 18.16
CA ALA A 202 -20.69 -15.35 17.00
C ALA A 202 -21.80 -14.31 17.06
N ASP A 203 -22.02 -13.70 18.22
CA ASP A 203 -23.23 -12.93 18.45
C ASP A 203 -23.13 -11.54 17.83
N ASP A 204 -24.23 -11.03 17.26
CA ASP A 204 -24.29 -9.67 16.75
C ASP A 204 -23.98 -8.70 17.90
N CYS A 205 -22.84 -8.03 17.82
CA CYS A 205 -22.39 -7.07 18.82
C CYS A 205 -23.41 -5.94 19.01
N PHE A 206 -24.17 -5.60 17.97
CA PHE A 206 -25.26 -4.64 18.08
C PHE A 206 -26.41 -5.19 18.92
N THR A 207 -26.83 -6.43 18.69
CA THR A 207 -27.86 -7.09 19.51
C THR A 207 -27.42 -7.21 20.97
N ARG A 208 -26.19 -7.64 21.23
CA ARG A 208 -25.63 -7.67 22.61
C ARG A 208 -25.65 -6.29 23.27
N MET A 209 -25.37 -5.24 22.51
CA MET A 209 -25.45 -3.87 23.00
C MET A 209 -26.90 -3.45 23.30
N GLN A 210 -27.86 -3.79 22.43
CA GLN A 210 -29.29 -3.53 22.66
C GLN A 210 -29.77 -4.23 23.92
N ASP A 211 -29.51 -5.54 24.05
CA ASP A 211 -29.92 -6.34 25.20
C ASP A 211 -29.30 -5.80 26.50
N ALA A 212 -28.01 -5.45 26.47
CA ALA A 212 -27.32 -4.88 27.63
C ALA A 212 -27.87 -3.51 28.04
N ILE A 213 -28.25 -2.67 27.08
CA ILE A 213 -28.86 -1.37 27.34
C ILE A 213 -30.27 -1.54 27.91
N ALA A 214 -31.09 -2.45 27.35
CA ALA A 214 -32.42 -2.74 27.85
C ALA A 214 -32.36 -3.21 29.32
N VAL A 215 -31.53 -4.19 29.62
CA VAL A 215 -31.32 -4.69 31.00
C VAL A 215 -30.82 -3.58 31.93
N HIS A 216 -29.96 -2.67 31.45
CA HIS A 216 -29.50 -1.54 32.27
C HIS A 216 -30.63 -0.57 32.60
N LEU A 217 -31.51 -0.27 31.64
CA LEU A 217 -32.66 0.63 31.85
C LEU A 217 -33.72 -0.02 32.75
N GLU A 218 -33.98 -1.32 32.59
CA GLU A 218 -34.85 -2.11 33.49
C GLU A 218 -34.36 -2.04 34.95
N GLN A 219 -33.05 -2.19 35.17
CA GLN A 219 -32.42 -2.09 36.49
C GLN A 219 -32.50 -0.69 37.12
N ARG A 220 -32.84 0.34 36.33
CA ARG A 220 -33.05 1.72 36.78
C ARG A 220 -34.54 2.08 36.89
N ASP A 221 -35.42 1.08 36.82
CA ASP A 221 -36.88 1.23 36.89
C ASP A 221 -37.46 2.11 35.76
N ALA A 222 -36.87 2.09 34.56
CA ALA A 222 -37.43 2.75 33.38
C ALA A 222 -38.70 2.03 32.89
N GLU A 223 -39.66 2.77 32.31
CA GLU A 223 -40.89 2.19 31.77
C GLU A 223 -40.62 1.41 30.46
N GLU A 224 -41.47 0.42 30.15
CA GLU A 224 -41.33 -0.42 28.93
C GLU A 224 -41.30 0.44 27.66
N ASP A 225 -42.17 1.45 27.57
CA ASP A 225 -42.21 2.40 26.44
C ASP A 225 -40.91 3.23 26.31
N GLU A 226 -40.25 3.56 27.43
CA GLU A 226 -38.99 4.30 27.43
C GLU A 226 -37.83 3.42 26.93
N ILE A 227 -37.81 2.15 27.33
CA ILE A 227 -36.86 1.15 26.87
C ILE A 227 -37.04 0.92 25.36
N GLU A 228 -38.28 0.71 24.91
CA GLU A 228 -38.59 0.55 23.48
C GLU A 228 -38.14 1.77 22.67
N SER A 229 -38.39 2.99 23.16
CA SER A 229 -37.95 4.23 22.49
C SER A 229 -36.43 4.35 22.39
N ALA A 230 -35.70 3.99 23.45
CA ALA A 230 -34.24 3.99 23.44
C ALA A 230 -33.66 2.97 22.44
N ILE A 231 -34.21 1.75 22.41
CA ILE A 231 -33.79 0.72 21.46
C ILE A 231 -34.14 1.12 20.01
N ALA A 232 -35.33 1.67 19.78
CA ALA A 232 -35.74 2.19 18.47
C ALA A 232 -34.80 3.33 18.00
N SER A 233 -34.35 4.18 18.92
CA SER A 233 -33.38 5.24 18.62
C SER A 233 -32.01 4.69 18.23
N LEU A 234 -31.52 3.62 18.88
CA LEU A 234 -30.28 2.95 18.47
C LEU A 234 -30.39 2.32 17.08
N VAL A 235 -31.53 1.69 16.75
CA VAL A 235 -31.78 1.12 15.42
C VAL A 235 -31.81 2.22 14.36
N ALA A 236 -32.56 3.28 14.63
CA ALA A 236 -32.64 4.44 13.74
C ALA A 236 -31.27 5.11 13.53
N GLU A 237 -30.42 5.17 14.56
CA GLU A 237 -29.05 5.68 14.45
C GLU A 237 -28.17 4.77 13.59
N ARG A 238 -28.25 3.44 13.78
CA ARG A 238 -27.48 2.45 13.00
C ARG A 238 -27.78 2.53 11.51
N GLU A 239 -29.04 2.76 11.15
CA GLU A 239 -29.50 2.86 9.75
C GLU A 239 -29.05 4.17 9.08
N ARG A 240 -28.47 5.11 9.83
CA ARG A 240 -27.96 6.37 9.26
C ARG A 240 -26.70 6.12 8.43
N ALA A 241 -26.64 6.88 7.35
CA ALA A 241 -25.49 6.91 6.46
C ALA A 241 -24.19 7.34 7.17
N ASP A 242 -24.25 8.26 8.13
CA ASP A 242 -23.13 8.72 8.96
C ASP A 242 -23.16 8.14 10.39
N SER A 243 -23.71 6.93 10.56
CA SER A 243 -23.90 6.29 11.87
C SER A 243 -22.61 6.19 12.69
N GLN A 244 -22.65 6.74 13.90
CA GLN A 244 -21.65 6.57 14.94
C GLN A 244 -21.61 5.11 15.43
N ILE A 245 -22.76 4.43 15.53
CA ILE A 245 -22.82 3.02 15.93
C ILE A 245 -22.09 2.15 14.91
N VAL A 246 -22.33 2.35 13.60
CA VAL A 246 -21.61 1.59 12.56
C VAL A 246 -20.10 1.85 12.64
N ARG A 247 -19.66 3.09 12.89
CA ARG A 247 -18.23 3.39 13.11
C ARG A 247 -17.68 2.69 14.36
N PHE A 248 -18.46 2.64 15.44
CA PHE A 248 -18.07 1.96 16.68
C PHE A 248 -17.98 0.43 16.50
N LEU A 249 -18.95 -0.20 15.82
CA LEU A 249 -18.89 -1.62 15.48
C LEU A 249 -17.67 -1.94 14.61
N ASN A 250 -17.39 -1.10 13.61
CA ASN A 250 -16.17 -1.20 12.81
C ASN A 250 -14.89 -1.04 13.66
N PHE A 251 -14.92 -0.17 14.67
CA PHE A 251 -13.83 0.01 15.63
C PHE A 251 -13.61 -1.23 16.49
N LEU A 252 -14.68 -1.89 16.97
CA LEU A 252 -14.58 -3.17 17.68
C LEU A 252 -13.97 -4.25 16.79
N ASP A 253 -14.44 -4.33 15.55
CA ASP A 253 -13.93 -5.28 14.58
C ASP A 253 -12.46 -5.05 14.22
N SER A 254 -11.95 -3.81 14.25
CA SER A 254 -10.56 -3.50 13.85
C SER A 254 -9.61 -3.19 15.01
N GLU A 255 -9.88 -2.13 15.76
CA GLU A 255 -8.93 -1.55 16.73
C GLU A 255 -8.96 -2.31 18.07
N ALA A 256 -10.14 -2.75 18.51
CA ALA A 256 -10.26 -3.54 19.75
C ALA A 256 -9.53 -4.89 19.62
N LEU A 257 -9.69 -5.56 18.48
CA LEU A 257 -8.96 -6.80 18.18
C LEU A 257 -7.46 -6.57 18.02
N ALA A 258 -7.02 -5.40 17.56
CA ALA A 258 -5.60 -5.03 17.61
C ALA A 258 -5.07 -4.95 19.06
N ARG A 259 -5.90 -4.56 20.05
CA ARG A 259 -5.53 -4.61 21.47
C ARG A 259 -5.48 -6.04 22.03
N VAL A 260 -6.34 -6.94 21.58
CA VAL A 260 -6.20 -8.38 21.90
C VAL A 260 -4.84 -8.89 21.42
N ARG A 261 -4.45 -8.54 20.18
CA ARG A 261 -3.14 -8.91 19.64
C ARG A 261 -1.97 -8.28 20.37
N LEU A 262 -2.11 -7.02 20.82
CA LEU A 262 -1.13 -6.39 21.71
C LEU A 262 -1.01 -7.16 23.02
N SER A 263 -2.12 -7.61 23.61
CA SER A 263 -2.11 -8.44 24.82
C SER A 263 -1.33 -9.73 24.60
N VAL A 264 -1.59 -10.45 23.50
CA VAL A 264 -0.80 -11.64 23.11
C VAL A 264 0.68 -11.31 22.93
N ALA A 265 1.02 -10.17 22.30
CA ALA A 265 2.39 -9.71 22.14
C ALA A 265 3.10 -9.44 23.49
N VAL A 266 2.40 -8.82 24.45
CA VAL A 266 2.88 -8.62 25.82
C VAL A 266 3.12 -9.95 26.51
N ARG A 267 2.13 -10.86 26.50
CA ARG A 267 2.26 -12.19 27.13
C ARG A 267 3.40 -13.03 26.54
N LEU A 268 3.65 -12.92 25.23
CA LEU A 268 4.82 -13.53 24.58
C LEU A 268 6.12 -12.98 25.17
N MET A 269 6.24 -11.66 25.31
CA MET A 269 7.44 -11.02 25.87
C MET A 269 7.62 -11.32 27.35
N GLU A 270 6.55 -11.36 28.15
CA GLU A 270 6.57 -11.80 29.55
C GLU A 270 7.09 -13.24 29.67
N ALA A 271 6.57 -14.17 28.86
CA ALA A 271 7.05 -15.56 28.88
C ALA A 271 8.53 -15.65 28.48
N ILE A 272 8.99 -14.84 27.52
CA ILE A 272 10.41 -14.73 27.17
C ILE A 272 11.23 -14.23 28.36
N ALA A 273 10.77 -13.18 29.05
CA ALA A 273 11.44 -12.62 30.23
C ALA A 273 11.49 -13.64 31.39
N ASP A 274 10.40 -14.35 31.67
CA ASP A 274 10.34 -15.39 32.70
C ASP A 274 11.40 -16.48 32.45
N HIS A 275 11.56 -16.91 31.20
CA HIS A 275 12.61 -17.86 30.81
C HIS A 275 14.03 -17.26 30.81
N ALA A 276 14.16 -15.94 30.64
CA ALA A 276 15.43 -15.23 30.70
C ALA A 276 15.92 -15.03 32.14
N ARG A 277 15.01 -14.83 33.11
CA ARG A 277 15.31 -14.60 34.54
C ARG A 277 16.17 -15.71 35.14
N SER A 278 16.02 -16.96 34.69
CA SER A 278 16.81 -18.10 35.18
C SER A 278 18.26 -18.09 34.72
N SER A 279 18.69 -17.10 33.92
CA SER A 279 20.05 -17.01 33.38
C SER A 279 20.85 -15.87 33.99
N THR A 280 22.10 -16.14 34.36
CA THR A 280 23.04 -15.13 34.87
C THR A 280 23.73 -14.30 33.77
N GLN A 281 23.43 -14.55 32.49
CA GLN A 281 24.03 -13.80 31.40
C GLN A 281 23.51 -12.35 31.37
N ALA A 282 24.43 -11.37 31.33
CA ALA A 282 24.08 -9.95 31.33
C ALA A 282 23.07 -9.55 30.23
N LYS A 283 23.19 -10.11 29.02
CA LYS A 283 22.24 -9.87 27.92
C LYS A 283 20.81 -10.33 28.24
N ASN A 284 20.64 -11.39 29.03
CA ASN A 284 19.33 -11.90 29.43
C ASN A 284 18.74 -11.01 30.53
N GLN A 285 19.56 -10.52 31.46
CA GLN A 285 19.11 -9.55 32.47
C GLN A 285 18.65 -8.23 31.84
N LYS A 286 19.38 -7.71 30.84
CA LYS A 286 18.95 -6.55 30.05
C LYS A 286 17.66 -6.78 29.27
N LEU A 287 17.45 -7.99 28.75
CA LEU A 287 16.19 -8.35 28.10
C LEU A 287 15.03 -8.35 29.11
N VAL A 288 15.23 -8.92 30.31
CA VAL A 288 14.23 -8.90 31.40
C VAL A 288 13.89 -7.47 31.77
N GLU A 289 14.89 -6.62 32.03
CA GLU A 289 14.67 -5.22 32.38
C GLU A 289 13.90 -4.48 31.29
N TYR A 290 14.28 -4.66 30.02
CA TYR A 290 13.58 -4.06 28.89
C TYR A 290 12.11 -4.48 28.82
N VAL A 291 11.81 -5.78 29.00
CA VAL A 291 10.41 -6.27 29.00
C VAL A 291 9.65 -5.70 30.19
N ASP A 292 10.23 -5.72 31.39
CA ASP A 292 9.59 -5.22 32.60
C ASP A 292 9.25 -3.73 32.49
N ARG A 293 10.16 -2.91 31.94
CA ARG A 293 9.91 -1.48 31.66
C ARG A 293 8.77 -1.27 30.65
N VAL A 294 8.70 -2.09 29.58
CA VAL A 294 7.62 -1.99 28.59
C VAL A 294 6.27 -2.41 29.18
N VAL A 295 6.22 -3.51 29.94
CA VAL A 295 4.99 -3.96 30.62
C VAL A 295 4.53 -2.89 31.62
N ALA A 296 5.44 -2.35 32.43
CA ALA A 296 5.15 -1.28 33.36
C ALA A 296 4.59 -0.04 32.65
N LEU A 297 5.15 0.36 31.49
CA LEU A 297 4.63 1.46 30.68
C LEU A 297 3.20 1.21 30.18
N ILE A 298 2.90 -0.02 29.73
CA ILE A 298 1.56 -0.41 29.28
C ILE A 298 0.58 -0.35 30.46
N GLU A 299 0.98 -0.78 31.65
CA GLU A 299 0.14 -0.68 32.85
C GLU A 299 -0.01 0.78 33.34
N THR A 300 1.01 1.64 33.18
CA THR A 300 0.89 3.09 33.47
C THR A 300 -0.25 3.71 32.66
N SER A 301 -0.46 3.26 31.42
CA SER A 301 -1.57 3.74 30.59
C SER A 301 -2.97 3.42 31.14
N LYS A 302 -3.08 2.59 32.18
CA LYS A 302 -4.34 2.31 32.87
C LYS A 302 -4.53 3.13 34.16
N ALA A 303 -3.47 3.76 34.67
CA ALA A 303 -3.40 4.27 36.05
C ALA A 303 -3.44 5.82 36.19
N GLY A 304 -3.34 6.60 35.10
CA GLY A 304 -3.48 8.06 35.16
C GLY A 304 -3.10 8.79 33.87
N GLU A 305 -3.40 10.10 33.82
CA GLU A 305 -3.12 10.99 32.69
C GLU A 305 -1.64 11.42 32.65
N LEU A 306 -0.98 11.24 31.50
CA LEU A 306 0.42 11.64 31.28
C LEU A 306 0.43 12.85 30.34
N TYR A 307 -0.04 13.98 30.88
CA TYR A 307 -0.32 15.18 30.10
C TYR A 307 0.93 16.03 29.81
N ILE A 308 1.12 16.30 28.52
CA ILE A 308 2.21 17.10 27.97
C ILE A 308 1.63 18.41 27.43
N ASP A 309 2.09 19.52 27.98
CA ASP A 309 1.76 20.88 27.51
C ASP A 309 3.03 21.59 27.07
N LEU A 310 3.18 21.72 25.75
CA LEU A 310 4.23 22.50 25.09
C LEU A 310 3.62 23.67 24.29
N THR A 311 2.45 24.16 24.70
CA THR A 311 1.70 25.21 24.00
C THR A 311 2.52 26.49 23.89
N ALA A 312 3.34 26.80 24.88
CA ALA A 312 4.29 27.91 24.86
C ALA A 312 5.27 27.87 23.68
N PHE A 313 5.57 26.69 23.14
CA PHE A 313 6.56 26.49 22.07
C PHE A 313 5.93 26.16 20.71
N TYR A 314 4.81 25.43 20.70
CA TYR A 314 4.20 24.89 19.48
C TYR A 314 2.72 25.27 19.28
N GLY A 315 2.17 26.16 20.13
CA GLY A 315 0.74 26.52 20.13
C GLY A 315 -0.15 25.33 20.50
N GLU A 316 -1.45 25.37 20.16
CA GLU A 316 -2.43 24.30 20.47
C GLU A 316 -2.01 22.88 20.04
N ARG A 317 -1.05 22.75 19.10
CA ARG A 317 -0.51 21.46 18.67
C ARG A 317 0.50 20.84 19.65
N GLY A 318 0.99 21.64 20.60
CA GLY A 318 1.95 21.24 21.63
C GLY A 318 1.33 20.51 22.81
N GLU A 319 -0.01 20.44 22.86
CA GLU A 319 -0.78 19.80 23.92
C GLU A 319 -1.23 18.39 23.51
N PHE A 320 -0.98 17.40 24.36
CA PHE A 320 -1.51 16.04 24.23
C PHE A 320 -1.30 15.19 25.49
N ASP A 321 -2.13 14.17 25.68
CA ASP A 321 -1.88 13.11 26.65
C ASP A 321 -1.13 11.94 25.98
N LEU A 322 -0.04 11.48 26.60
CA LEU A 322 0.70 10.31 26.13
C LEU A 322 -0.18 9.05 26.10
N GLN A 323 -1.20 8.97 26.96
CA GLN A 323 -2.14 7.85 27.02
C GLN A 323 -2.92 7.65 25.70
N GLU A 324 -3.19 8.74 24.95
CA GLU A 324 -3.85 8.68 23.63
C GLU A 324 -3.08 7.79 22.63
N PHE A 325 -1.75 7.78 22.76
CA PHE A 325 -0.86 6.97 21.93
C PHE A 325 -0.67 5.58 22.52
N LEU A 326 -0.48 5.45 23.83
CA LEU A 326 -0.24 4.16 24.49
C LEU A 326 -1.44 3.20 24.37
N ASN A 327 -2.66 3.72 24.24
CA ASN A 327 -3.85 2.92 23.98
C ASN A 327 -3.92 2.32 22.56
N GLN A 328 -3.10 2.83 21.62
CA GLN A 328 -3.07 2.36 20.24
C GLN A 328 -2.05 1.23 20.07
N ALA A 329 -2.50 0.04 19.67
CA ALA A 329 -1.60 -1.11 19.44
C ALA A 329 -0.48 -0.79 18.43
N THR A 330 -0.76 0.02 17.42
CA THR A 330 0.20 0.42 16.38
C THR A 330 1.28 1.40 16.88
N PHE A 331 1.12 2.00 18.05
CA PHE A 331 2.12 2.91 18.62
C PHE A 331 3.39 2.16 19.02
N PHE A 332 3.25 0.94 19.55
CA PHE A 332 4.37 0.06 19.90
C PHE A 332 5.21 -0.37 18.69
N HIS A 333 4.80 -0.03 17.47
CA HIS A 333 5.64 -0.09 16.28
C HIS A 333 6.87 0.83 16.36
N CYS A 334 7.03 1.64 17.40
CA CYS A 334 8.28 2.36 17.69
C CYS A 334 9.38 1.49 18.33
N LEU A 335 9.07 0.29 18.84
CA LEU A 335 10.05 -0.57 19.51
C LEU A 335 10.88 -1.43 18.52
N SER A 336 12.21 -1.33 18.55
CA SER A 336 13.07 -2.11 17.61
C SER A 336 13.11 -3.60 17.89
N VAL A 337 12.76 -4.03 19.11
CA VAL A 337 12.67 -5.43 19.53
C VAL A 337 11.31 -5.70 20.15
N TRP A 338 10.36 -6.17 19.34
CA TRP A 338 8.97 -6.39 19.77
C TRP A 338 8.21 -7.29 18.76
N PRO A 339 7.29 -8.15 19.21
CA PRO A 339 6.40 -8.89 18.32
C PRO A 339 5.29 -8.01 17.73
N GLU A 340 5.04 -8.15 16.43
CA GLU A 340 3.97 -7.48 15.70
C GLU A 340 3.01 -8.52 15.13
N GLY A 341 1.72 -8.38 15.45
CA GLY A 341 0.65 -9.23 14.94
C GLY A 341 0.12 -8.71 13.61
N LYS A 342 0.04 -9.57 12.60
CA LYS A 342 -0.48 -9.24 11.27
C LYS A 342 -1.48 -10.30 10.81
N ALA A 343 -2.71 -9.89 10.52
CA ALA A 343 -3.74 -10.76 9.96
C ALA A 343 -3.33 -11.30 8.58
N GLN A 344 -3.63 -12.58 8.35
CA GLN A 344 -3.41 -13.31 7.10
C GLN A 344 -4.68 -13.36 6.25
N MET A 345 -4.58 -13.87 5.02
CA MET A 345 -5.72 -14.04 4.12
C MET A 345 -6.77 -15.07 4.59
N PHE A 346 -6.42 -15.93 5.54
CA PHE A 346 -7.30 -17.02 5.99
C PHE A 346 -8.30 -16.54 7.04
N GLU A 347 -9.56 -16.48 6.63
CA GLU A 347 -10.71 -16.21 7.48
C GLU A 347 -11.86 -17.11 7.06
N LYS A 348 -12.58 -17.67 8.04
CA LYS A 348 -13.75 -18.50 7.86
C LYS A 348 -14.87 -17.98 8.75
N LYS A 349 -16.06 -17.80 8.18
CA LYS A 349 -17.31 -17.66 8.94
C LYS A 349 -17.88 -19.06 9.21
N GLY A 350 -18.14 -19.38 10.47
CA GLY A 350 -18.72 -20.65 10.87
C GLY A 350 -20.17 -20.76 10.42
N SER A 351 -20.50 -21.83 9.71
CA SER A 351 -21.87 -22.25 9.37
C SER A 351 -22.27 -23.45 10.23
N SER A 352 -22.37 -23.26 11.55
CA SER A 352 -22.97 -24.28 12.43
C SER A 352 -24.37 -23.84 12.85
N GLN A 353 -25.31 -24.78 12.95
CA GLN A 353 -26.72 -24.53 13.33
C GLN A 353 -26.91 -23.85 14.70
N ALA A 354 -25.84 -23.65 15.48
CA ALA A 354 -25.89 -23.06 16.81
C ALA A 354 -25.06 -21.77 16.99
N SER A 355 -24.12 -21.43 16.08
CA SER A 355 -23.39 -20.15 16.16
C SER A 355 -22.65 -19.78 14.85
N TYR A 356 -22.71 -18.49 14.50
CA TYR A 356 -22.02 -17.81 13.39
C TYR A 356 -20.66 -17.18 13.80
N GLY A 357 -19.74 -17.96 14.38
CA GLY A 357 -18.44 -17.44 14.83
C GLY A 357 -17.46 -17.14 13.69
N VAL A 358 -16.51 -16.22 13.89
CA VAL A 358 -15.42 -15.98 12.91
C VAL A 358 -14.13 -16.62 13.38
N GLN A 359 -13.47 -17.37 12.49
CA GLN A 359 -12.14 -17.93 12.73
C GLN A 359 -11.15 -17.32 11.73
N ARG A 360 -9.96 -16.93 12.18
CA ARG A 360 -8.94 -16.32 11.31
C ARG A 360 -7.52 -16.59 11.75
N GLU A 361 -6.59 -16.51 10.80
CA GLU A 361 -5.17 -16.64 11.06
C GLU A 361 -4.48 -15.26 11.24
N VAL A 362 -3.63 -15.17 12.25
CA VAL A 362 -2.76 -14.04 12.53
C VAL A 362 -1.34 -14.54 12.70
N SER A 363 -0.38 -13.89 12.05
CA SER A 363 1.04 -14.18 12.23
C SER A 363 1.70 -13.17 13.17
N TYR A 364 2.56 -13.64 14.07
CA TYR A 364 3.38 -12.79 14.93
C TYR A 364 4.83 -12.81 14.47
N ARG A 365 5.38 -11.63 14.19
CA ARG A 365 6.81 -11.48 13.89
C ARG A 365 7.50 -10.65 14.95
N PHE A 366 8.62 -11.18 15.45
CA PHE A 366 9.56 -10.36 16.18
C PHE A 366 10.33 -9.46 15.24
N ARG A 367 10.22 -8.16 15.48
CA ARG A 367 11.24 -7.21 15.04
C ARG A 367 12.48 -7.49 15.87
N ILE A 368 13.59 -7.63 15.19
CA ILE A 368 14.91 -7.84 15.75
C ILE A 368 15.76 -6.70 15.20
N ASN A 369 16.51 -6.00 16.05
CA ASN A 369 17.28 -4.80 15.72
C ASN A 369 18.39 -5.04 14.66
N GLY A 370 18.02 -5.45 13.45
CA GLY A 370 18.92 -5.80 12.38
C GLY A 370 19.34 -4.58 11.56
N ASN A 371 20.34 -4.77 10.70
CA ASN A 371 20.85 -3.69 9.85
C ASN A 371 19.89 -3.37 8.69
N ASN A 372 19.46 -2.13 8.60
CA ASN A 372 18.77 -1.58 7.45
C ASN A 372 19.66 -1.74 6.19
N PRO A 373 19.12 -2.22 5.06
CA PRO A 373 19.90 -2.51 3.86
C PRO A 373 20.32 -1.28 3.05
N GLU A 374 19.64 -0.15 3.22
CA GLU A 374 19.95 1.13 2.58
C GLU A 374 20.99 1.89 3.40
N THR A 375 20.77 2.05 4.71
CA THR A 375 21.68 2.81 5.59
C THR A 375 22.84 1.99 6.13
N LYS A 376 22.74 0.65 6.11
CA LYS A 376 23.65 -0.31 6.77
C LYS A 376 23.75 -0.16 8.29
N LYS A 377 22.92 0.70 8.90
CA LYS A 377 22.83 0.88 10.36
C LYS A 377 21.77 -0.04 10.96
N PRO A 378 21.87 -0.42 12.24
CA PRO A 378 20.77 -1.08 12.96
C PRO A 378 19.44 -0.30 12.83
N ALA A 379 18.32 -1.03 12.90
CA ALA A 379 16.98 -0.45 12.82
C ALA A 379 16.76 0.66 13.86
N PHE A 380 17.23 0.43 15.10
CA PHE A 380 17.19 1.42 16.16
C PHE A 380 17.90 2.73 15.80
N ASP A 381 19.15 2.68 15.30
CA ASP A 381 19.88 3.88 14.90
C ASP A 381 19.19 4.60 13.72
N THR A 382 18.65 3.84 12.77
CA THR A 382 17.88 4.41 11.66
C THR A 382 16.62 5.12 12.16
N ARG A 383 15.95 4.59 13.19
CA ARG A 383 14.79 5.25 13.83
C ARG A 383 15.21 6.56 14.48
N LEU A 384 16.33 6.57 15.21
CA LEU A 384 16.84 7.79 15.84
C LEU A 384 17.19 8.86 14.80
N ASP A 385 17.78 8.48 13.65
CA ASP A 385 18.03 9.39 12.53
C ASP A 385 16.73 10.04 12.01
N LYS A 386 15.64 9.25 11.90
CA LYS A 386 14.32 9.77 11.49
C LYS A 386 13.66 10.67 12.53
N LEU A 387 13.78 10.33 13.81
CA LEU A 387 13.27 11.15 14.91
C LEU A 387 14.02 12.48 14.97
N GLU A 388 15.33 12.46 14.79
CA GLU A 388 16.17 13.65 14.68
C GLU A 388 15.74 14.53 13.50
N GLU A 389 15.57 13.94 12.31
CA GLU A 389 15.09 14.68 11.14
C GLU A 389 13.71 15.31 11.37
N ALA A 390 12.77 14.55 11.94
CA ALA A 390 11.40 15.01 12.17
C ALA A 390 11.27 16.06 13.28
N LEU A 391 12.05 15.97 14.36
CA LEU A 391 11.94 16.85 15.52
C LEU A 391 12.91 18.05 15.47
N LEU A 392 14.07 17.92 14.83
CA LEU A 392 15.14 18.93 14.82
C LEU A 392 15.37 19.58 13.45
N GLY A 393 14.77 19.05 12.38
CA GLY A 393 14.93 19.51 11.00
C GLY A 393 14.68 21.01 10.74
N LYS A 394 15.30 21.53 9.67
CA LYS A 394 15.31 22.97 9.31
C LYS A 394 14.03 23.48 8.62
N ASN A 395 13.14 22.60 8.15
CA ASN A 395 11.91 22.98 7.45
C ASN A 395 10.75 23.21 8.44
N ARG A 396 10.72 24.40 9.08
CA ARG A 396 9.89 24.69 10.26
C ARG A 396 8.71 25.64 10.02
N VAL A 397 7.77 25.26 9.17
CA VAL A 397 6.47 25.94 9.16
C VAL A 397 5.36 24.91 9.36
N GLY A 398 5.07 24.57 10.63
CA GLY A 398 3.87 23.79 11.00
C GLY A 398 4.06 22.34 11.46
N SER A 399 5.29 21.80 11.56
CA SER A 399 5.56 20.34 11.63
C SER A 399 5.84 19.75 13.02
N PHE A 400 5.27 20.26 14.13
CA PHE A 400 5.41 19.55 15.40
C PHE A 400 4.63 18.23 15.37
N SER A 401 5.31 17.11 15.54
CA SER A 401 4.69 15.78 15.56
C SER A 401 4.60 15.26 16.99
N ARG A 402 3.40 15.38 17.58
CA ARG A 402 3.02 14.82 18.90
C ARG A 402 3.46 13.36 19.03
N ARG A 403 3.17 12.57 18.00
CA ARG A 403 3.54 11.15 17.92
C ARG A 403 5.06 10.93 17.97
N ARG A 404 5.87 11.70 17.24
CA ARG A 404 7.34 11.50 17.25
C ARG A 404 7.96 11.88 18.58
N LEU A 405 7.45 12.91 19.26
CA LEU A 405 7.90 13.23 20.60
C LEU A 405 7.50 12.14 21.60
N ALA A 406 6.26 11.65 21.52
CA ALA A 406 5.79 10.51 22.31
C ALA A 406 6.67 9.27 22.10
N GLU A 407 7.01 8.94 20.85
CA GLU A 407 7.94 7.85 20.52
C GLU A 407 9.31 8.05 21.18
N LEU A 408 9.87 9.26 21.13
CA LEU A 408 11.17 9.57 21.76
C LEU A 408 11.15 9.38 23.29
N LEU A 409 10.11 9.90 23.97
CA LEU A 409 9.97 9.78 25.43
C LEU A 409 9.79 8.33 25.87
N VAL A 410 9.01 7.56 25.11
CA VAL A 410 8.79 6.14 25.38
C VAL A 410 10.07 5.33 25.18
N LEU A 411 10.84 5.62 24.12
CA LEU A 411 12.14 4.96 23.91
C LEU A 411 13.13 5.26 25.04
N ASP A 412 13.19 6.50 25.54
CA ASP A 412 14.03 6.85 26.70
C ASP A 412 13.63 6.08 27.96
N ALA A 413 12.33 5.94 28.22
CA ALA A 413 11.81 5.27 29.41
C ALA A 413 12.08 3.75 29.41
N VAL A 414 11.92 3.09 28.26
CA VAL A 414 11.94 1.62 28.19
C VAL A 414 13.30 1.01 27.86
N ILE A 415 14.21 1.74 27.21
CA ILE A 415 15.51 1.19 26.80
C ILE A 415 16.49 1.27 27.98
N PRO A 416 17.01 0.14 28.50
CA PRO A 416 17.91 0.15 29.65
C PRO A 416 19.15 1.02 29.44
N SER A 417 19.50 1.80 30.46
CA SER A 417 20.77 2.52 30.53
C SER A 417 21.94 1.55 30.70
N ARG A 418 23.16 1.98 30.36
CA ARG A 418 24.38 1.18 30.62
C ARG A 418 24.87 1.30 32.07
N THR A 419 24.49 2.35 32.77
CA THR A 419 25.09 2.76 34.05
C THR A 419 24.24 2.42 35.27
N GLU A 420 22.94 2.14 35.10
CA GLU A 420 22.04 1.81 36.19
C GLU A 420 22.16 0.32 36.57
N ALA A 421 22.62 0.04 37.78
CA ALA A 421 22.59 -1.30 38.35
C ALA A 421 21.28 -1.48 39.13
N ASN A 422 20.47 -2.49 38.78
CA ASN A 422 19.17 -2.81 39.37
C ASN A 422 18.16 -1.64 39.43
N PRO A 423 17.80 -1.03 38.29
CA PRO A 423 16.81 0.03 38.25
C PRO A 423 15.42 -0.48 38.66
N GLU A 424 14.66 0.37 39.35
CA GLU A 424 13.28 0.08 39.71
C GLU A 424 12.39 0.10 38.46
N THR A 425 11.74 -1.02 38.15
CA THR A 425 10.88 -1.19 36.96
C THR A 425 9.39 -1.14 37.31
N SER A 426 9.03 -0.62 38.49
CA SER A 426 7.64 -0.53 38.93
C SER A 426 6.84 0.45 38.06
N VAL A 427 5.51 0.24 37.95
CA VAL A 427 4.61 1.14 37.22
C VAL A 427 4.75 2.59 37.67
N GLY A 428 4.89 2.80 38.99
CA GLY A 428 5.11 4.13 39.59
C GLY A 428 6.46 4.73 39.20
N ALA A 429 7.54 3.95 39.18
CA ALA A 429 8.86 4.44 38.80
C ALA A 429 8.92 4.88 37.32
N ILE A 430 8.31 4.11 36.40
CA ILE A 430 8.25 4.47 34.97
C ILE A 430 7.39 5.73 34.76
N ALA A 431 6.23 5.81 35.42
CA ALA A 431 5.39 7.00 35.38
C ALA A 431 6.15 8.24 35.90
N ALA A 432 6.84 8.11 37.03
CA ALA A 432 7.63 9.19 37.62
C ALA A 432 8.82 9.60 36.73
N ALA A 433 9.50 8.65 36.07
CA ALA A 433 10.57 8.93 35.13
C ALA A 433 10.07 9.75 33.93
N ILE A 434 8.95 9.36 33.33
CA ILE A 434 8.31 10.10 32.23
C ILE A 434 7.89 11.49 32.70
N GLN A 435 7.22 11.59 33.85
CA GLN A 435 6.79 12.87 34.42
C GLN A 435 7.97 13.79 34.76
N SER A 436 9.11 13.24 35.20
CA SER A 436 10.34 13.98 35.42
C SER A 436 10.92 14.54 34.11
N ARG A 437 10.91 13.76 33.02
CA ARG A 437 11.30 14.24 31.68
C ARG A 437 10.36 15.33 31.17
N ILE A 438 9.06 15.16 31.35
CA ILE A 438 8.04 16.17 31.01
C ILE A 438 8.24 17.44 31.86
N SER A 439 8.54 17.30 33.15
CA SER A 439 8.80 18.45 34.02
C SER A 439 10.08 19.18 33.62
N THR A 440 11.13 18.45 33.24
CA THR A 440 12.37 19.03 32.70
C THR A 440 12.12 19.78 31.40
N LEU A 441 11.28 19.23 30.52
CA LEU A 441 10.79 19.91 29.31
C LEU A 441 10.05 21.22 29.64
N LYS A 442 9.33 21.29 30.76
CA LYS A 442 8.56 22.47 31.21
C LYS A 442 9.40 23.52 31.95
N GLN A 443 10.40 23.11 32.73
CA GLN A 443 11.11 23.99 33.68
C GLN A 443 12.28 24.79 33.08
N GLN A 444 12.77 24.46 31.88
CA GLN A 444 13.97 25.08 31.35
C GLN A 444 13.70 26.42 30.65
N GLU A 445 13.89 27.53 31.37
CA GLU A 445 14.22 28.82 30.75
C GLU A 445 15.62 28.73 30.11
N ASN A 446 15.68 28.28 28.85
CA ASN A 446 16.89 28.05 28.04
C ASN A 446 17.86 26.98 28.60
N PRO A 447 17.98 25.80 27.96
CA PRO A 447 18.19 25.71 26.51
C PRO A 447 16.92 25.32 25.73
N SER A 448 16.87 25.70 24.44
CA SER A 448 15.77 25.38 23.53
C SER A 448 15.32 23.91 23.66
N ILE A 449 14.03 23.58 23.56
CA ILE A 449 13.51 22.19 23.49
C ILE A 449 14.34 21.29 22.57
N GLN A 450 14.92 21.86 21.51
CA GLN A 450 15.83 21.17 20.61
C GLN A 450 17.09 20.63 21.28
N ALA A 451 17.65 21.33 22.27
CA ALA A 451 18.77 20.85 23.07
C ALA A 451 18.36 19.62 23.88
N PHE A 452 17.25 19.69 24.62
CA PHE A 452 16.71 18.52 25.34
C PHE A 452 16.47 17.33 24.39
N VAL A 453 15.84 17.57 23.24
CA VAL A 453 15.61 16.52 22.22
C VAL A 453 16.94 15.97 21.69
N ARG A 454 17.95 16.82 21.43
CA ARG A 454 19.30 16.38 21.03
C ARG A 454 19.96 15.52 22.11
N ASP A 455 19.86 15.95 23.36
CA ASP A 455 20.48 15.27 24.50
C ASP A 455 19.86 13.88 24.70
N LEU A 456 18.53 13.77 24.63
CA LEU A 456 17.83 12.48 24.64
C LEU A 456 18.23 11.59 23.46
N LEU A 457 18.29 12.14 22.24
CA LEU A 457 18.71 11.39 21.06
C LEU A 457 20.14 10.89 21.20
N GLN A 458 21.06 11.72 21.70
CA GLN A 458 22.46 11.36 21.90
C GLN A 458 22.61 10.28 22.99
N ASP A 459 21.86 10.41 24.08
CA ASP A 459 21.84 9.42 25.14
C ASP A 459 21.30 8.07 24.62
N LEU A 460 20.17 8.07 23.90
CA LEU A 460 19.63 6.87 23.25
C LEU A 460 20.63 6.25 22.26
N ARG A 461 21.33 7.05 21.45
CA ARG A 461 22.40 6.55 20.56
C ARG A 461 23.51 5.85 21.34
N SER A 462 23.85 6.33 22.54
CA SER A 462 24.83 5.66 23.42
C SER A 462 24.36 4.27 23.88
N ARG A 463 23.03 4.06 23.98
CA ARG A 463 22.39 2.78 24.35
C ARG A 463 22.25 1.80 23.16
N ALA A 464 22.68 2.13 21.94
CA ALA A 464 22.47 1.28 20.75
C ALA A 464 23.03 -0.16 20.85
N SER A 465 24.15 -0.37 21.55
CA SER A 465 24.70 -1.72 21.77
C SER A 465 23.79 -2.57 22.67
N THR A 466 23.13 -1.96 23.66
CA THR A 466 22.16 -2.63 24.54
C THR A 466 21.02 -3.22 23.72
N MET A 467 20.49 -2.49 22.73
CA MET A 467 19.45 -3.02 21.85
C MET A 467 19.94 -4.19 20.98
N THR A 468 21.22 -4.22 20.62
CA THR A 468 21.83 -5.35 19.91
C THR A 468 21.95 -6.58 20.82
N GLU A 469 22.33 -6.39 22.09
CA GLU A 469 22.40 -7.46 23.10
C GLU A 469 21.02 -8.05 23.41
N ILE A 470 20.00 -7.20 23.59
CA ILE A 470 18.60 -7.60 23.79
C ILE A 470 18.10 -8.43 22.60
N ALA A 471 18.35 -7.98 21.37
CA ALA A 471 17.96 -8.72 20.16
C ALA A 471 18.64 -10.11 20.09
N ASN A 472 19.92 -10.20 20.45
CA ASN A 472 20.64 -11.48 20.47
C ASN A 472 20.11 -12.41 21.57
N ALA A 473 19.82 -11.89 22.76
CA ALA A 473 19.23 -12.65 23.86
C ALA A 473 17.86 -13.24 23.48
N LEU A 474 17.01 -12.44 22.86
CA LEU A 474 15.71 -12.86 22.34
C LEU A 474 15.86 -14.01 21.32
N ILE A 475 16.74 -13.85 20.31
CA ILE A 475 16.96 -14.89 19.29
C ILE A 475 17.45 -16.20 19.93
N ASP A 476 18.37 -16.13 20.89
CA ASP A 476 18.91 -17.31 21.57
C ASP A 476 17.85 -18.04 22.42
N LEU A 477 16.91 -17.30 23.02
CA LEU A 477 15.79 -17.89 23.76
C LEU A 477 14.76 -18.52 22.81
N LEU A 478 14.39 -17.84 21.73
CA LEU A 478 13.46 -18.39 20.73
C LEU A 478 13.98 -19.69 20.09
N LYS A 479 15.31 -19.84 19.96
CA LYS A 479 15.97 -21.08 19.50
C LYS A 479 15.96 -22.21 20.51
N ARG A 480 16.23 -21.91 21.79
CA ARG A 480 16.42 -22.93 22.84
C ARG A 480 15.15 -23.31 23.58
N LYS A 481 14.18 -22.39 23.63
CA LYS A 481 13.01 -22.41 24.53
C LYS A 481 11.70 -22.06 23.84
N GLY A 482 11.68 -21.93 22.50
CA GLY A 482 10.53 -21.43 21.73
C GLY A 482 9.20 -22.14 22.03
N SER A 483 9.17 -23.47 22.00
CA SER A 483 7.97 -24.25 22.32
C SER A 483 7.51 -24.10 23.78
N GLN A 484 8.45 -23.91 24.73
CA GLN A 484 8.13 -23.68 26.15
C GLN A 484 7.51 -22.29 26.34
N ILE A 485 8.11 -21.27 25.72
CA ILE A 485 7.58 -19.89 25.68
C ILE A 485 6.16 -19.88 25.11
N LEU A 486 5.94 -20.58 23.98
CA LEU A 486 4.64 -20.64 23.34
C LEU A 486 3.59 -21.34 24.21
N ALA A 487 3.93 -22.48 24.81
CA ALA A 487 3.04 -23.20 25.70
C ALA A 487 2.66 -22.38 26.95
N GLN A 488 3.63 -21.66 27.53
CA GLN A 488 3.37 -20.75 28.64
C GLN A 488 2.45 -19.60 28.23
N THR A 489 2.69 -19.01 27.04
CA THR A 489 1.86 -17.93 26.50
C THR A 489 0.44 -18.42 26.22
N GLN A 490 0.29 -19.59 25.60
CA GLN A 490 -1.01 -20.20 25.30
C GLN A 490 -1.86 -20.37 26.55
N ARG A 491 -1.26 -20.82 27.68
CA ARG A 491 -2.00 -20.95 28.95
C ARG A 491 -2.55 -19.62 29.47
N ARG A 492 -1.88 -18.50 29.17
CA ARG A 492 -2.27 -17.15 29.62
C ARG A 492 -3.17 -16.41 28.62
N THR A 493 -3.22 -16.83 27.35
CA THR A 493 -3.89 -16.10 26.26
C THR A 493 -4.97 -16.90 25.54
N ALA A 494 -5.20 -18.15 25.96
CA ALA A 494 -6.17 -19.05 25.33
C ALA A 494 -7.55 -18.41 25.18
N GLN A 495 -7.96 -17.61 26.15
CA GLN A 495 -9.25 -16.93 26.15
C GLN A 495 -9.09 -15.52 26.71
N GLN A 496 -9.55 -14.54 25.93
CA GLN A 496 -9.59 -13.14 26.32
C GLN A 496 -10.94 -12.54 25.95
N PHE A 497 -11.29 -11.42 26.57
CA PHE A 497 -12.55 -10.74 26.38
C PHE A 497 -12.29 -9.28 26.03
N ILE A 498 -12.92 -8.81 24.95
CA ILE A 498 -13.09 -7.38 24.70
C ILE A 498 -14.27 -6.93 25.56
N CYS A 499 -14.00 -6.19 26.62
CA CYS A 499 -15.00 -5.70 27.56
C CYS A 499 -15.33 -4.25 27.23
N VAL A 500 -16.58 -3.98 26.85
CA VAL A 500 -17.10 -2.63 26.59
C VAL A 500 -17.80 -2.15 27.86
N LYS A 501 -17.41 -1.00 28.39
CA LYS A 501 -17.97 -0.44 29.64
C LYS A 501 -19.21 0.41 29.39
N HIS A 502 -20.13 0.45 30.36
CA HIS A 502 -21.38 1.21 30.34
C HIS A 502 -21.17 2.69 29.98
N GLY A 503 -20.02 3.27 30.39
CA GLY A 503 -19.72 4.68 30.20
C GLY A 503 -19.58 5.12 28.74
N ILE A 504 -19.48 4.17 27.79
CA ILE A 504 -19.45 4.50 26.37
C ILE A 504 -20.78 5.05 25.86
N VAL A 505 -21.89 4.67 26.48
CA VAL A 505 -23.21 5.16 26.10
C VAL A 505 -23.38 6.57 26.66
N ALA A 506 -23.85 7.48 25.81
CA ALA A 506 -24.26 8.80 26.25
C ALA A 506 -25.66 8.70 26.87
N TRP A 507 -25.77 8.14 28.08
CA TRP A 507 -27.05 7.88 28.77
C TRP A 507 -27.98 9.10 28.77
N ASN A 508 -27.43 10.28 29.03
CA ASN A 508 -28.15 11.55 29.02
C ASN A 508 -28.76 11.96 27.66
N ARG A 509 -28.37 11.29 26.58
CA ARG A 509 -28.92 11.48 25.23
C ARG A 509 -29.80 10.34 24.80
N LEU A 510 -29.62 9.15 25.38
CA LEU A 510 -30.34 7.94 25.01
C LEU A 510 -31.62 7.76 25.83
N GLU A 511 -31.57 8.08 27.12
CA GLU A 511 -32.74 8.07 28.02
C GLU A 511 -33.75 9.12 27.53
N GLY A 512 -34.96 8.67 27.15
CA GLY A 512 -36.01 9.52 26.57
C GLY A 512 -35.74 9.99 25.13
N ALA A 513 -34.81 9.35 24.41
CA ALA A 513 -34.53 9.68 23.02
C ALA A 513 -35.70 9.27 22.11
N GLU A 514 -36.11 10.19 21.23
CA GLU A 514 -36.96 9.87 20.09
C GLU A 514 -36.10 9.36 18.91
N PRO A 515 -36.64 8.49 18.03
CA PRO A 515 -35.95 8.04 16.83
C PRO A 515 -35.41 9.22 15.99
N GLY A 516 -34.10 9.21 15.74
CA GLY A 516 -33.41 10.25 14.95
C GLY A 516 -32.41 11.10 15.72
N VAL A 517 -32.36 10.98 17.07
CA VAL A 517 -31.28 11.54 17.90
C VAL A 517 -29.92 10.97 17.47
N ARG A 518 -28.90 11.84 17.41
CA ARG A 518 -27.53 11.51 16.97
C ARG A 518 -26.56 11.40 18.13
N ASP A 519 -25.39 10.83 17.86
CA ASP A 519 -24.25 10.77 18.78
C ASP A 519 -24.62 10.17 20.14
N LEU A 520 -25.21 8.96 20.07
CA LEU A 520 -25.69 8.17 21.22
C LEU A 520 -24.53 7.52 22.02
N LEU A 521 -23.31 7.57 21.50
CA LEU A 521 -22.08 7.15 22.17
C LEU A 521 -21.19 8.36 22.48
N LYS A 522 -20.34 8.22 23.50
CA LYS A 522 -19.32 9.21 23.84
C LYS A 522 -18.43 9.49 22.63
N SER A 523 -18.24 10.78 22.34
CA SER A 523 -17.25 11.29 21.41
C SER A 523 -16.44 12.37 22.10
N SER A 524 -15.21 12.60 21.63
CA SER A 524 -14.49 13.81 22.02
C SER A 524 -15.13 15.04 21.36
N GLN A 525 -14.74 16.25 21.78
CA GLN A 525 -15.14 17.50 21.10
C GLN A 525 -14.67 17.56 19.64
N ASN A 526 -13.73 16.69 19.26
CA ASN A 526 -13.10 16.66 17.95
C ASN A 526 -13.37 15.31 17.27
N GLN A 527 -14.35 15.24 16.35
CA GLN A 527 -14.84 13.98 15.74
C GLN A 527 -13.73 13.10 15.11
N SER A 528 -12.57 13.63 14.73
CA SER A 528 -11.44 12.80 14.26
C SER A 528 -10.79 11.93 15.35
N GLU A 529 -11.12 12.17 16.61
CA GLU A 529 -10.54 11.52 17.78
C GLU A 529 -11.56 10.64 18.52
N GLU A 530 -12.73 10.34 17.92
CA GLU A 530 -13.76 9.44 18.47
C GLU A 530 -13.16 8.10 18.97
N LYS A 531 -12.27 7.49 18.18
CA LYS A 531 -11.60 6.24 18.55
C LYS A 531 -10.78 6.36 19.84
N ILE A 532 -10.15 7.51 20.06
CA ILE A 532 -9.34 7.77 21.26
C ILE A 532 -10.25 7.79 22.49
N GLU A 533 -11.41 8.43 22.37
CA GLU A 533 -12.42 8.44 23.43
C GLU A 533 -12.97 7.03 23.68
N TRP A 534 -13.29 6.25 22.64
CA TRP A 534 -13.79 4.89 22.79
C TRP A 534 -12.80 3.94 23.48
N PHE A 535 -11.49 4.13 23.29
CA PHE A 535 -10.49 3.33 24.00
C PHE A 535 -10.57 3.47 25.52
N LYS A 536 -11.06 4.60 26.06
CA LYS A 536 -11.23 4.80 27.51
C LYS A 536 -12.28 3.87 28.12
N TYR A 537 -13.25 3.45 27.31
CA TYR A 537 -14.35 2.57 27.72
C TYR A 537 -14.13 1.12 27.28
N LEU A 538 -12.93 0.78 26.81
CA LEU A 538 -12.60 -0.56 26.33
C LEU A 538 -11.46 -1.17 27.15
N GLU A 539 -11.69 -2.38 27.64
CA GLU A 539 -10.71 -3.14 28.41
C GLU A 539 -10.54 -4.54 27.83
N ILE A 540 -9.29 -5.00 27.70
CA ILE A 540 -8.98 -6.38 27.34
C ILE A 540 -8.66 -7.13 28.63
N SER A 541 -9.44 -8.17 28.93
CA SER A 541 -9.31 -8.94 30.17
C SER A 541 -9.31 -10.44 29.90
N ASP A 542 -8.75 -11.20 30.84
CA ASP A 542 -8.74 -12.66 30.81
C ASP A 542 -10.08 -13.24 31.35
N SER A 543 -10.91 -12.41 32.02
CA SER A 543 -12.30 -12.71 32.41
C SER A 543 -13.25 -11.54 32.13
N PRO A 544 -14.57 -11.76 31.98
CA PRO A 544 -15.53 -10.69 31.77
C PRO A 544 -15.87 -9.91 33.06
N ASP A 545 -15.19 -10.15 34.19
CA ASP A 545 -15.49 -9.53 35.48
C ASP A 545 -14.90 -8.12 35.61
N VAL A 546 -15.23 -7.25 34.66
CA VAL A 546 -14.73 -5.87 34.59
C VAL A 546 -15.77 -4.92 35.22
N PRO A 547 -15.36 -3.96 36.07
CA PRO A 547 -16.29 -2.98 36.63
C PRO A 547 -17.04 -2.20 35.56
N GLN A 548 -18.35 -2.01 35.76
CA GLN A 548 -19.24 -1.32 34.84
C GLN A 548 -19.26 -1.91 33.42
N LEU A 549 -19.19 -3.23 33.28
CA LEU A 549 -19.33 -3.90 32.00
C LEU A 549 -20.73 -3.63 31.39
N LEU A 550 -20.78 -3.26 30.11
CA LEU A 550 -22.00 -3.26 29.31
C LEU A 550 -22.17 -4.63 28.64
N PHE A 551 -21.22 -5.02 27.81
CA PHE A 551 -21.15 -6.35 27.20
C PHE A 551 -19.70 -6.74 26.94
N SER A 552 -19.47 -8.02 26.68
CA SER A 552 -18.15 -8.52 26.28
C SER A 552 -18.21 -9.35 25.00
N VAL A 553 -17.09 -9.42 24.29
CA VAL A 553 -16.90 -10.29 23.13
C VAL A 553 -15.75 -11.24 23.43
N LYS A 554 -16.02 -12.54 23.45
CA LYS A 554 -15.01 -13.56 23.70
C LYS A 554 -14.15 -13.78 22.46
N VAL A 555 -12.84 -13.82 22.68
CA VAL A 555 -11.82 -14.15 21.68
C VAL A 555 -10.96 -15.29 22.21
N THR A 556 -11.00 -16.43 21.52
CA THR A 556 -10.15 -17.58 21.82
C THR A 556 -8.97 -17.59 20.86
N THR A 557 -7.75 -17.69 21.40
CA THR A 557 -6.52 -17.68 20.60
C THR A 557 -5.80 -19.01 20.73
N GLU A 558 -5.44 -19.62 19.61
CA GLU A 558 -4.66 -20.86 19.55
C GLU A 558 -3.34 -20.61 18.82
N LEU A 559 -2.24 -20.58 19.58
CA LEU A 559 -0.90 -20.28 19.10
C LEU A 559 -0.21 -21.53 18.52
N ALA A 560 0.49 -21.33 17.40
CA ALA A 560 1.31 -22.34 16.76
C ALA A 560 2.70 -21.78 16.38
N GLU A 561 3.69 -22.67 16.30
CA GLU A 561 5.01 -22.34 15.77
C GLU A 561 5.41 -23.29 14.64
N HIS A 562 6.03 -22.72 13.61
CA HIS A 562 6.56 -23.43 12.47
C HIS A 562 8.01 -22.99 12.21
N ASN A 563 8.92 -23.95 12.18
CA ASN A 563 10.31 -23.71 11.81
C ASN A 563 10.46 -23.83 10.30
N LEU A 564 11.30 -22.97 9.73
CA LEU A 564 11.72 -23.09 8.34
C LEU A 564 13.13 -23.61 8.31
N VAL A 565 13.27 -24.82 7.79
CA VAL A 565 14.51 -25.58 7.79
C VAL A 565 15.01 -25.78 6.37
N ILE A 566 16.32 -25.73 6.22
CA ILE A 566 16.99 -26.08 4.96
C ILE A 566 16.64 -27.53 4.61
N LYS A 567 16.07 -27.73 3.40
CA LYS A 567 15.72 -29.05 2.87
C LYS A 567 16.91 -29.72 2.19
N GLU A 568 17.65 -28.97 1.38
CA GLU A 568 18.79 -29.45 0.58
C GLU A 568 20.05 -28.71 1.04
N GLN A 569 21.15 -29.42 1.30
CA GLN A 569 22.37 -28.80 1.84
C GLN A 569 23.02 -27.83 0.84
N GLU A 570 22.91 -28.11 -0.46
CA GLU A 570 23.44 -27.25 -1.52
C GLU A 570 22.37 -26.28 -2.01
N ALA A 571 22.75 -25.01 -2.14
CA ALA A 571 21.90 -23.99 -2.73
C ALA A 571 21.93 -24.10 -4.26
N GLN A 572 20.76 -24.05 -4.90
CA GLN A 572 20.64 -24.03 -6.35
C GLN A 572 21.11 -22.68 -6.88
N THR A 573 21.97 -22.68 -7.90
CA THR A 573 22.34 -21.44 -8.60
C THR A 573 21.50 -21.30 -9.86
N ILE A 574 20.70 -20.25 -9.93
CA ILE A 574 19.97 -19.88 -11.14
C ILE A 574 20.71 -18.76 -11.87
N GLN A 575 20.58 -18.74 -13.19
CA GLN A 575 21.06 -17.66 -14.05
C GLN A 575 19.89 -16.82 -14.55
N ALA A 576 20.09 -15.51 -14.65
CA ALA A 576 19.12 -14.63 -15.26
C ALA A 576 19.81 -13.46 -15.99
N GLN A 577 19.22 -13.01 -17.09
CA GLN A 577 19.73 -11.91 -17.91
C GLN A 577 18.57 -11.07 -18.47
N ARG A 578 18.67 -9.75 -18.40
CA ARG A 578 17.71 -8.85 -19.05
C ARG A 578 17.95 -8.84 -20.56
N ARG A 579 16.88 -8.75 -21.35
CA ARG A 579 16.97 -8.63 -22.82
C ARG A 579 16.84 -7.16 -23.23
N PHE A 580 17.92 -6.60 -23.76
CA PHE A 580 17.99 -5.21 -24.23
C PHE A 580 17.89 -5.12 -25.76
N SER A 581 16.82 -5.67 -26.34
CA SER A 581 16.58 -5.65 -27.79
C SER A 581 15.63 -4.54 -28.22
N GLY A 582 15.60 -4.22 -29.53
CA GLY A 582 14.72 -3.21 -30.09
C GLY A 582 15.32 -1.80 -29.98
N ARG A 583 14.45 -0.80 -29.83
CA ARG A 583 14.86 0.62 -29.64
C ARG A 583 14.49 1.14 -28.26
N LEU A 584 15.02 2.30 -27.90
CA LEU A 584 14.79 2.95 -26.62
C LEU A 584 14.12 4.32 -26.80
N LEU A 585 13.02 4.55 -26.09
CA LEU A 585 12.41 5.88 -25.93
C LEU A 585 12.69 6.38 -24.51
N GLN A 586 13.29 7.57 -24.38
CA GLN A 586 13.44 8.22 -23.07
C GLN A 586 12.39 9.31 -22.88
N VAL A 587 11.66 9.27 -21.76
CA VAL A 587 10.74 10.32 -21.32
C VAL A 587 11.25 10.91 -20.00
N LEU A 588 11.50 12.22 -19.98
CA LEU A 588 12.00 12.93 -18.81
C LEU A 588 10.95 13.92 -18.31
N TRP A 589 10.54 13.81 -17.05
CA TRP A 589 9.74 14.86 -16.42
C TRP A 589 10.67 15.80 -15.68
N VAL A 590 10.62 17.09 -16.03
CA VAL A 590 11.62 18.06 -15.61
C VAL A 590 10.93 19.32 -15.05
N PRO A 591 11.30 19.77 -13.84
CA PRO A 591 10.73 20.98 -13.27
C PRO A 591 11.33 22.23 -13.90
N TYR A 592 10.47 23.21 -14.15
CA TYR A 592 10.80 24.54 -14.63
C TYR A 592 10.21 25.61 -13.70
N GLU A 593 10.79 26.81 -13.76
CA GLU A 593 10.31 27.98 -13.05
C GLU A 593 10.47 29.26 -13.87
N ALA A 594 9.60 30.24 -13.60
CA ALA A 594 9.80 31.60 -14.04
C ALA A 594 10.93 32.27 -13.25
N SER A 595 11.99 32.69 -13.95
CA SER A 595 13.12 33.42 -13.37
C SER A 595 12.73 34.84 -12.98
N LYS A 596 13.62 35.51 -12.23
CA LYS A 596 13.45 36.93 -11.85
C LYS A 596 13.34 37.86 -13.08
N ASN A 597 13.89 37.46 -14.22
CA ASN A 597 13.86 38.20 -15.48
C ASN A 597 12.64 37.82 -16.35
N LYS A 598 11.65 37.11 -15.80
CA LYS A 598 10.50 36.53 -16.53
C LYS A 598 10.88 35.48 -17.59
N GLU A 599 12.13 35.02 -17.61
CA GLU A 599 12.51 33.89 -18.46
C GLU A 599 12.09 32.58 -17.83
N TYR A 600 11.48 31.69 -18.59
CA TYR A 600 11.05 30.41 -18.08
C TYR A 600 12.13 29.34 -18.33
N VAL A 601 12.79 28.91 -17.26
CA VAL A 601 14.05 28.14 -17.28
C VAL A 601 13.98 26.90 -16.41
N LEU A 602 14.92 25.97 -16.62
CA LEU A 602 15.12 24.82 -15.72
C LEU A 602 15.45 25.31 -14.32
N THR A 603 14.87 24.68 -13.30
CA THR A 603 15.25 24.96 -11.91
C THR A 603 16.73 24.63 -11.68
N GLU A 604 17.38 25.33 -10.76
CA GLU A 604 18.80 25.08 -10.45
C GLU A 604 19.05 23.62 -10.04
N SER A 605 18.14 23.02 -9.28
CA SER A 605 18.24 21.62 -8.87
C SER A 605 18.13 20.65 -10.05
N ALA A 606 17.30 20.94 -11.06
CA ALA A 606 17.17 20.09 -12.24
C ALA A 606 18.42 20.07 -13.12
N LYS A 607 19.21 21.17 -13.13
CA LYS A 607 20.44 21.26 -13.91
C LYS A 607 21.47 20.19 -13.52
N ILE A 608 21.40 19.68 -12.29
CA ILE A 608 22.32 18.66 -11.75
C ILE A 608 22.11 17.31 -12.44
N ALA A 609 20.87 16.97 -12.78
CA ALA A 609 20.53 15.73 -13.48
C ALA A 609 20.57 15.86 -15.00
N ARG A 610 21.09 16.98 -15.54
CA ARG A 610 21.11 17.24 -16.99
C ARG A 610 21.92 16.21 -17.78
N SER A 611 22.93 15.60 -17.18
CA SER A 611 23.73 14.54 -17.84
C SER A 611 22.99 13.22 -18.00
N TRP A 612 21.83 13.03 -17.35
CA TRP A 612 21.03 11.80 -17.43
C TRP A 612 20.10 11.77 -18.64
N ALA A 613 20.05 12.88 -19.37
CA ALA A 613 19.43 12.98 -20.66
C ALA A 613 20.24 12.22 -21.72
N LEU A 614 19.61 11.23 -22.36
CA LEU A 614 20.16 10.55 -23.52
C LEU A 614 20.17 11.47 -24.77
N PRO A 615 20.91 11.10 -25.84
CA PRO A 615 21.07 11.93 -27.03
C PRO A 615 19.75 12.35 -27.71
N ALA A 616 18.69 11.57 -27.54
CA ALA A 616 17.32 11.93 -27.91
C ALA A 616 16.38 11.65 -26.73
N ALA A 617 15.36 12.50 -26.52
CA ALA A 617 14.36 12.29 -25.48
C ALA A 617 13.10 13.16 -25.69
N VAL A 618 12.00 12.70 -25.10
CA VAL A 618 10.81 13.51 -24.84
C VAL A 618 10.93 14.13 -23.46
N GLN A 619 10.69 15.44 -23.32
CA GLN A 619 10.72 16.16 -22.05
C GLN A 619 9.33 16.68 -21.70
N VAL A 620 8.74 16.15 -20.63
CA VAL A 620 7.54 16.71 -20.00
C VAL A 620 7.98 17.81 -19.05
N GLU A 621 7.71 19.05 -19.43
CA GLU A 621 7.92 20.21 -18.58
C GLU A 621 6.75 20.34 -17.60
N TYR A 622 7.05 20.66 -16.33
CA TYR A 622 6.03 21.02 -15.35
C TYR A 622 6.53 22.13 -14.41
N GLU A 623 5.59 22.87 -13.82
CA GLU A 623 5.88 23.92 -12.83
C GLU A 623 5.07 23.68 -11.57
N ILE A 624 5.76 23.58 -10.43
CA ILE A 624 5.14 23.34 -9.13
C ILE A 624 4.15 24.44 -8.77
N ARG A 625 4.45 25.71 -9.06
CA ARG A 625 3.59 26.85 -8.74
C ARG A 625 2.23 26.79 -9.44
N THR A 626 2.22 26.34 -10.69
CA THR A 626 1.01 26.22 -11.51
C THR A 626 0.11 25.06 -11.03
N LEU A 627 0.69 24.07 -10.35
CA LEU A 627 -0.03 22.92 -9.79
C LEU A 627 -0.32 23.05 -8.29
N ALA A 628 0.36 23.96 -7.58
CA ALA A 628 0.19 24.17 -6.15
C ALA A 628 -1.06 25.01 -5.85
N ARG A 629 -1.73 24.70 -4.73
CA ARG A 629 -2.91 25.44 -4.28
C ARG A 629 -2.53 26.74 -3.59
N ASN A 630 -3.24 27.83 -3.91
CA ASN A 630 -3.07 29.11 -3.21
C ASN A 630 -3.82 29.10 -1.86
N LYS A 631 -3.09 29.01 -0.75
CA LYS A 631 -3.68 28.91 0.60
C LYS A 631 -4.25 30.22 1.14
N LYS A 632 -3.88 31.39 0.58
CA LYS A 632 -4.28 32.70 1.13
C LYS A 632 -5.77 33.03 0.96
N ASN A 633 -6.42 32.47 -0.07
CA ASN A 633 -7.83 32.71 -0.41
C ASN A 633 -8.61 31.39 -0.58
N SER A 634 -8.40 30.42 0.33
CA SER A 634 -9.00 29.08 0.22
C SER A 634 -10.52 29.11 0.44
N ASN A 635 -11.29 29.07 -0.64
CA ASN A 635 -12.75 28.84 -0.64
C ASN A 635 -13.11 27.67 -1.58
N GLU A 636 -14.38 27.26 -1.59
CA GLU A 636 -14.83 26.12 -2.41
C GLU A 636 -14.56 26.30 -3.91
N ASN A 637 -14.71 27.52 -4.44
CA ASN A 637 -14.35 27.85 -5.82
C ASN A 637 -12.88 27.54 -6.13
N THR A 638 -11.96 27.93 -5.23
CA THR A 638 -10.54 27.64 -5.44
C THR A 638 -10.24 26.14 -5.41
N HIS A 639 -11.01 25.34 -4.68
CA HIS A 639 -10.84 23.88 -4.64
C HIS A 639 -11.33 23.22 -5.93
N GLN A 640 -12.48 23.65 -6.44
CA GLN A 640 -13.04 23.18 -7.72
C GLN A 640 -12.11 23.49 -8.90
N LEU A 641 -11.60 24.73 -8.98
CA LEU A 641 -10.66 25.16 -10.02
C LEU A 641 -9.32 24.42 -9.93
N HIS A 642 -8.82 24.20 -8.71
CA HIS A 642 -7.57 23.48 -8.50
C HIS A 642 -7.70 22.00 -8.87
N ALA A 643 -8.80 21.34 -8.48
CA ALA A 643 -9.10 19.96 -8.90
C ALA A 643 -9.18 19.84 -10.43
N ALA A 644 -9.87 20.75 -11.11
CA ALA A 644 -9.91 20.79 -12.57
C ALA A 644 -8.51 21.00 -13.19
N ALA A 645 -7.70 21.89 -12.62
CA ALA A 645 -6.35 22.21 -13.10
C ALA A 645 -5.39 21.01 -13.03
N ILE A 646 -5.34 20.32 -11.89
CA ILE A 646 -4.46 19.17 -11.71
C ILE A 646 -4.91 17.96 -12.55
N THR A 647 -6.22 17.81 -12.79
CA THR A 647 -6.76 16.85 -13.75
C THR A 647 -6.37 17.20 -15.18
N ALA A 648 -6.49 18.47 -15.59
CA ALA A 648 -6.12 18.91 -16.94
C ALA A 648 -4.64 18.63 -17.24
N PHE A 649 -3.74 18.89 -16.28
CA PHE A 649 -2.32 18.55 -16.39
C PHE A 649 -2.11 17.05 -16.67
N THR A 650 -2.80 16.20 -15.88
CA THR A 650 -2.68 14.75 -15.95
C THR A 650 -3.21 14.21 -17.28
N VAL A 651 -4.40 14.65 -17.70
CA VAL A 651 -5.03 14.25 -18.98
C VAL A 651 -4.22 14.73 -20.17
N LEU A 652 -3.78 15.99 -20.19
CA LEU A 652 -2.96 16.55 -21.27
C LEU A 652 -1.67 15.74 -21.44
N THR A 653 -0.97 15.47 -20.34
CA THR A 653 0.30 14.73 -20.36
C THR A 653 0.10 13.32 -20.88
N TYR A 654 -0.95 12.63 -20.42
CA TYR A 654 -1.31 11.29 -20.91
C TYR A 654 -1.60 11.31 -22.42
N CYS A 655 -2.51 12.17 -22.89
CA CYS A 655 -2.90 12.26 -24.30
C CYS A 655 -1.71 12.56 -25.22
N CYS A 656 -0.82 13.47 -24.82
CA CYS A 656 0.39 13.79 -25.58
C CYS A 656 1.34 12.60 -25.69
N LEU A 657 1.66 11.95 -24.56
CA LEU A 657 2.57 10.80 -24.54
C LEU A 657 1.98 9.60 -25.27
N TRP A 658 0.71 9.29 -25.02
CA TRP A 658 -0.02 8.23 -25.70
C TRP A 658 0.01 8.42 -27.22
N ARG A 659 -0.25 9.65 -27.69
CA ARG A 659 -0.23 9.94 -29.12
C ARG A 659 1.15 9.82 -29.73
N LEU A 660 2.19 10.28 -29.04
CA LEU A 660 3.58 10.11 -29.46
C LEU A 660 3.92 8.62 -29.60
N ILE A 661 3.59 7.81 -28.60
CA ILE A 661 3.82 6.36 -28.61
C ILE A 661 3.07 5.71 -29.78
N LYS A 662 1.78 6.01 -29.98
CA LYS A 662 1.00 5.45 -31.10
C LYS A 662 1.55 5.84 -32.47
N ARG A 663 2.00 7.09 -32.64
CA ARG A 663 2.63 7.52 -33.91
C ARG A 663 3.99 6.85 -34.13
N LEU A 664 4.78 6.64 -33.08
CA LEU A 664 6.03 5.89 -33.15
C LEU A 664 5.82 4.42 -33.52
N GLN A 665 4.77 3.79 -32.98
CA GLN A 665 4.38 2.41 -33.30
C GLN A 665 3.87 2.25 -34.74
N ALA A 666 3.29 3.30 -35.32
CA ALA A 666 2.76 3.29 -36.69
C ALA A 666 3.82 3.55 -37.78
N LEU A 667 5.08 3.82 -37.42
CA LEU A 667 6.14 4.06 -38.40
C LEU A 667 6.44 2.77 -39.20
N PRO A 668 6.55 2.84 -40.54
CA PRO A 668 6.84 1.69 -41.39
C PRO A 668 8.29 1.28 -41.20
N LEU A 669 8.51 0.27 -40.37
CA LEU A 669 9.83 -0.23 -40.07
C LEU A 669 9.75 -1.77 -39.86
N ASP A 670 10.74 -2.55 -40.35
CA ASP A 670 10.80 -4.05 -40.40
C ASP A 670 10.77 -4.79 -39.03
N ASP A 671 9.79 -5.63 -38.66
CA ASP A 671 9.69 -6.62 -37.53
C ASP A 671 10.49 -6.47 -36.18
N SER A 672 11.72 -5.96 -36.16
CA SER A 672 12.56 -5.47 -35.05
C SER A 672 12.06 -4.22 -34.27
N HIS A 673 10.77 -3.86 -34.37
CA HIS A 673 10.25 -2.51 -34.01
C HIS A 673 9.62 -2.30 -32.65
N SER A 674 9.70 -3.28 -31.75
CA SER A 674 9.38 -3.03 -30.35
C SER A 674 10.39 -2.04 -29.77
N PHE A 675 9.90 -1.02 -29.07
CA PHE A 675 10.75 -0.15 -28.26
C PHE A 675 10.34 -0.22 -26.78
N THR A 676 11.34 -0.04 -25.91
CA THR A 676 11.12 0.09 -24.46
C THR A 676 11.14 1.57 -24.08
N THR A 677 10.20 1.99 -23.24
CA THR A 677 10.12 3.36 -22.75
C THR A 677 10.71 3.47 -21.34
N LEU A 678 11.75 4.29 -21.18
CA LEU A 678 12.30 4.65 -19.87
C LEU A 678 11.77 6.01 -19.45
N MET A 679 10.97 6.03 -18.38
CA MET A 679 10.43 7.27 -17.83
C MET A 679 11.19 7.66 -16.56
N LEU A 680 11.77 8.86 -16.54
CA LEU A 680 12.49 9.39 -15.39
C LEU A 680 11.80 10.67 -14.91
N ARG A 681 11.26 10.64 -13.68
CA ARG A 681 10.69 11.82 -13.04
C ARG A 681 11.72 12.48 -12.12
N LEU A 682 12.16 13.67 -12.50
CA LEU A 682 12.95 14.55 -11.64
C LEU A 682 11.98 15.37 -10.79
N GLN A 683 12.14 15.39 -9.48
CA GLN A 683 11.30 16.16 -8.55
C GLN A 683 12.16 16.99 -7.59
N GLU A 684 11.72 18.20 -7.28
CA GLU A 684 12.45 19.15 -6.43
C GLU A 684 12.58 18.60 -5.00
N ALA A 685 11.46 18.17 -4.43
CA ALA A 685 11.38 17.78 -3.03
C ALA A 685 10.93 16.31 -2.84
N GLY A 686 11.25 15.75 -1.67
CA GLY A 686 11.02 14.33 -1.33
C GLY A 686 9.57 14.04 -0.92
N LYS A 687 9.27 12.76 -0.66
CA LYS A 687 7.93 12.28 -0.25
C LYS A 687 7.38 12.96 1.01
N ASP A 688 8.26 13.44 1.89
CA ASP A 688 7.91 14.08 3.17
C ASP A 688 7.87 15.61 3.10
N SER A 689 8.02 16.19 1.91
CA SER A 689 7.94 17.63 1.73
C SER A 689 6.49 18.09 1.56
N GLU A 690 6.12 19.19 2.23
CA GLU A 690 4.79 19.81 2.10
C GLU A 690 4.56 20.54 0.75
N SER A 691 5.41 20.28 -0.26
CA SER A 691 5.21 20.77 -1.62
C SER A 691 4.02 20.03 -2.24
N GLU A 692 2.79 20.54 -2.01
CA GLU A 692 1.55 19.96 -2.54
C GLU A 692 1.68 19.67 -4.05
N GLY A 693 2.34 20.57 -4.80
CA GLY A 693 2.60 20.42 -6.23
C GLY A 693 3.38 19.16 -6.62
N ASP A 694 4.46 18.83 -5.91
CA ASP A 694 5.26 17.62 -6.18
C ASP A 694 4.44 16.35 -5.94
N SER A 695 3.53 16.35 -4.96
CA SER A 695 2.64 15.22 -4.68
C SER A 695 1.65 14.96 -5.83
N TYR A 696 1.16 16.02 -6.48
CA TYR A 696 0.29 15.91 -7.65
C TYR A 696 1.04 15.38 -8.87
N VAL A 697 2.27 15.86 -9.11
CA VAL A 697 3.14 15.34 -10.20
C VAL A 697 3.52 13.88 -9.93
N TYR A 698 3.78 13.53 -8.66
CA TYR A 698 4.07 12.16 -8.25
C TYR A 698 2.92 11.21 -8.59
N ALA A 699 1.69 11.58 -8.19
CA ALA A 699 0.48 10.79 -8.45
C ALA A 699 0.15 10.71 -9.96
N ALA A 700 0.31 11.82 -10.69
CA ALA A 700 0.10 11.86 -12.14
C ALA A 700 1.06 10.91 -12.86
N ALA A 701 2.36 10.97 -12.55
CA ALA A 701 3.36 10.10 -13.17
C ALA A 701 3.09 8.61 -12.92
N GLN A 702 2.69 8.23 -11.70
CA GLN A 702 2.35 6.83 -11.36
C GLN A 702 1.11 6.36 -12.14
N SER A 703 0.09 7.21 -12.26
CA SER A 703 -1.14 6.86 -12.98
C SER A 703 -0.90 6.79 -14.49
N ILE A 704 -0.10 7.69 -15.04
CA ILE A 704 0.24 7.71 -16.48
C ILE A 704 1.13 6.52 -16.85
N GLU A 705 2.08 6.13 -16.01
CA GLU A 705 2.86 4.89 -16.22
C GLU A 705 1.92 3.68 -16.37
N ALA A 706 0.99 3.50 -15.43
CA ALA A 706 0.03 2.40 -15.46
C ALA A 706 -0.83 2.42 -16.73
N MET A 707 -1.29 3.59 -17.17
CA MET A 707 -2.13 3.70 -18.38
C MET A 707 -1.35 3.51 -19.68
N LEU A 708 -0.11 4.00 -19.76
CA LEU A 708 0.75 3.82 -20.94
C LEU A 708 1.30 2.38 -21.03
N ALA A 709 1.37 1.67 -19.90
CA ALA A 709 1.71 0.25 -19.88
C ALA A 709 0.68 -0.63 -20.62
N GLN A 710 -0.47 -0.09 -21.01
CA GLN A 710 -1.38 -0.76 -21.95
C GLN A 710 -0.78 -0.89 -23.37
N ASP A 711 0.06 0.06 -23.76
CA ASP A 711 0.51 0.25 -25.15
C ASP A 711 2.00 -0.01 -25.35
N THR A 712 2.84 0.17 -24.33
CA THR A 712 4.29 0.04 -24.45
C THR A 712 4.90 -0.58 -23.18
N ALA A 713 6.01 -1.30 -23.34
CA ALA A 713 6.86 -1.66 -22.21
C ALA A 713 7.41 -0.36 -21.60
N ILE A 714 7.05 -0.08 -20.34
CA ILE A 714 7.42 1.17 -19.66
C ILE A 714 7.76 0.91 -18.19
N ARG A 715 8.72 1.66 -17.67
CA ARG A 715 8.92 1.82 -16.24
C ARG A 715 9.22 3.28 -15.92
N MET A 716 8.61 3.78 -14.86
CA MET A 716 8.88 5.09 -14.30
C MET A 716 9.69 4.99 -13.01
N GLN A 717 10.79 5.74 -12.97
CA GLN A 717 11.58 5.93 -11.78
C GLN A 717 11.60 7.41 -11.37
N GLY A 718 11.39 7.67 -10.07
CA GLY A 718 11.49 9.01 -9.49
C GLY A 718 12.83 9.28 -8.84
N VAL A 719 13.38 10.49 -9.04
CA VAL A 719 14.59 10.96 -8.37
C VAL A 719 14.34 12.31 -7.72
N THR A 720 14.50 12.36 -6.39
CA THR A 720 14.48 13.62 -5.64
C THR A 720 15.81 14.35 -5.83
N LEU A 721 15.76 15.53 -6.43
CA LEU A 721 16.95 16.29 -6.83
C LEU A 721 17.79 16.73 -5.61
N LYS A 722 17.16 17.01 -4.46
CA LYS A 722 17.86 17.26 -3.19
C LYS A 722 18.80 16.11 -2.80
N ASN A 723 18.41 14.86 -3.07
CA ASN A 723 19.21 13.67 -2.75
C ASN A 723 20.42 13.50 -3.67
N LEU A 724 20.53 14.30 -4.73
CA LEU A 724 21.71 14.34 -5.59
C LEU A 724 22.75 15.39 -5.14
N THR A 725 22.38 16.26 -4.20
CA THR A 725 23.23 17.38 -3.71
C THR A 725 23.80 17.19 -2.31
N SER A 726 23.27 16.26 -1.51
CA SER A 726 23.74 16.00 -0.15
C SER A 726 25.19 15.49 -0.18
N GLY A 727 26.11 16.06 0.59
CA GLY A 727 27.52 15.59 0.69
C GLY A 727 27.70 14.20 1.32
N ASP A 728 26.63 13.41 1.41
CA ASP A 728 26.60 12.10 2.06
C ASP A 728 26.98 10.96 1.11
N SER A 729 27.53 9.89 1.69
CA SER A 729 27.79 8.62 1.00
C SER A 729 26.53 7.98 0.37
N SER A 730 25.33 8.47 0.70
CA SER A 730 24.03 8.05 0.19
C SER A 730 23.80 8.41 -1.28
N VAL A 731 24.42 9.49 -1.80
CA VAL A 731 24.19 9.97 -3.18
C VAL A 731 24.50 8.89 -4.20
N ARG A 732 25.64 8.21 -4.04
CA ARG A 732 26.06 7.15 -4.97
C ARG A 732 25.02 6.03 -5.04
N TYR A 733 24.41 5.66 -3.91
CA TYR A 733 23.39 4.63 -3.85
C TYR A 733 22.07 5.08 -4.47
N VAL A 734 21.68 6.35 -4.28
CA VAL A 734 20.50 6.94 -4.93
C VAL A 734 20.68 6.93 -6.44
N LYS A 735 21.85 7.35 -6.94
CA LYS A 735 22.14 7.37 -8.37
C LYS A 735 22.12 5.95 -8.96
N SER A 736 22.90 5.02 -8.39
CA SER A 736 22.97 3.64 -8.89
C SER A 736 21.64 2.90 -8.78
N GLY A 737 20.91 3.06 -7.67
CA GLY A 737 19.63 2.42 -7.46
C GLY A 737 18.55 2.94 -8.42
N SER A 738 18.57 4.23 -8.76
CA SER A 738 17.64 4.80 -9.73
C SER A 738 17.91 4.27 -11.14
N PHE A 739 19.18 4.10 -11.51
CA PHE A 739 19.57 3.45 -12.76
C PHE A 739 19.09 1.98 -12.81
N ASP A 740 19.41 1.21 -11.77
CA ASP A 740 19.02 -0.21 -11.67
C ASP A 740 17.49 -0.39 -11.78
N ALA A 741 16.71 0.48 -11.15
CA ALA A 741 15.25 0.41 -11.19
C ALA A 741 14.67 0.59 -12.59
N MET A 742 15.26 1.46 -13.42
CA MET A 742 14.82 1.67 -14.80
C MET A 742 15.00 0.42 -15.67
N LEU A 743 15.98 -0.44 -15.36
CA LEU A 743 16.23 -1.69 -16.09
C LEU A 743 15.11 -2.72 -15.91
N SER A 744 14.21 -2.54 -14.95
CA SER A 744 13.09 -3.46 -14.71
C SER A 744 12.04 -3.46 -15.83
N SER A 745 12.02 -2.42 -16.68
CA SER A 745 11.16 -2.33 -17.88
C SER A 745 11.47 -3.39 -18.95
N PHE A 746 12.68 -3.94 -18.95
CA PHE A 746 13.11 -4.90 -19.97
C PHE A 746 12.72 -6.33 -19.61
N PRO A 747 12.37 -7.18 -20.60
CA PRO A 747 12.12 -8.59 -20.38
C PRO A 747 13.28 -9.29 -19.66
N LEU A 748 12.96 -10.31 -18.86
CA LEU A 748 13.93 -11.08 -18.10
C LEU A 748 13.98 -12.53 -18.59
N ARG A 749 15.16 -12.99 -18.99
CA ARG A 749 15.44 -14.40 -19.24
C ARG A 749 15.86 -15.06 -17.94
N VAL A 750 15.20 -16.13 -17.53
CA VAL A 750 15.46 -16.86 -16.28
C VAL A 750 15.68 -18.34 -16.60
N ALA A 751 16.80 -18.89 -16.12
CA ALA A 751 17.18 -20.27 -16.37
C ALA A 751 16.27 -21.25 -15.61
N THR A 752 16.00 -22.39 -16.23
CA THR A 752 15.36 -23.56 -15.64
C THR A 752 16.38 -24.71 -15.54
N GLU A 753 16.09 -25.73 -14.72
CA GLU A 753 16.99 -26.90 -14.59
C GLU A 753 17.08 -27.69 -15.90
N ASN A 754 15.95 -27.83 -16.58
CA ASN A 754 15.81 -28.52 -17.86
C ASN A 754 15.14 -27.60 -18.87
N THR A 755 15.22 -27.94 -20.16
CA THR A 755 14.41 -27.28 -21.20
C THR A 755 12.94 -27.31 -20.78
N PRO A 756 12.23 -26.16 -20.79
CA PRO A 756 10.85 -26.13 -20.36
C PRO A 756 9.96 -27.02 -21.23
N ALA A 757 9.06 -27.78 -20.58
CA ALA A 757 8.13 -28.67 -21.27
C ALA A 757 6.91 -27.92 -21.86
N VAL A 758 6.68 -26.69 -21.42
CA VAL A 758 5.59 -25.83 -21.90
C VAL A 758 6.21 -24.67 -22.68
N GLU A 759 5.79 -24.50 -23.93
CA GLU A 759 6.34 -23.45 -24.80
C GLU A 759 5.94 -22.05 -24.33
N GLN A 760 4.69 -21.86 -23.91
CA GLN A 760 4.17 -20.55 -23.56
C GLN A 760 3.18 -20.59 -22.39
N ILE A 761 3.43 -19.75 -21.38
CA ILE A 761 2.58 -19.60 -20.18
C ILE A 761 2.14 -18.13 -20.06
N GLY A 762 0.86 -17.93 -19.82
CA GLY A 762 0.29 -16.64 -19.47
C GLY A 762 0.15 -16.47 -17.97
N LEU A 763 0.24 -15.23 -17.49
CA LEU A 763 -0.13 -14.89 -16.11
C LEU A 763 -0.89 -13.58 -16.08
N ILE A 764 -1.99 -13.55 -15.33
CA ILE A 764 -2.80 -12.35 -15.10
C ILE A 764 -2.83 -12.12 -13.60
N SER A 765 -2.37 -10.95 -13.17
CA SER A 765 -2.57 -10.45 -11.80
C SER A 765 -3.59 -9.32 -11.84
N TYR A 766 -4.62 -9.39 -11.01
CA TYR A 766 -5.70 -8.40 -11.03
C TYR A 766 -6.19 -8.03 -9.64
N SER A 767 -6.62 -6.78 -9.52
CA SER A 767 -7.07 -6.21 -8.25
C SER A 767 -8.20 -5.22 -8.45
N THR A 768 -9.02 -5.07 -7.42
CA THR A 768 -10.06 -4.03 -7.37
C THR A 768 -9.69 -3.00 -6.33
N ARG A 769 -10.06 -1.75 -6.53
CA ARG A 769 -9.87 -0.68 -5.53
C ARG A 769 -11.02 0.32 -5.61
N PRO A 770 -11.62 0.74 -4.49
CA PRO A 770 -12.64 1.79 -4.50
C PRO A 770 -12.09 3.06 -5.15
N CYS A 771 -12.76 3.55 -6.19
CA CYS A 771 -12.45 4.82 -6.84
C CYS A 771 -13.47 5.91 -6.51
N ASP A 772 -14.68 5.53 -6.10
CA ASP A 772 -15.62 6.38 -5.38
C ASP A 772 -15.90 5.75 -4.01
N GLU A 773 -15.68 6.51 -2.94
CA GLU A 773 -15.91 6.03 -1.57
C GLU A 773 -16.43 7.22 -0.77
N MET A 774 -17.68 7.14 -0.31
CA MET A 774 -18.27 8.15 0.58
C MET A 774 -18.66 7.48 1.88
N PRO A 775 -18.53 8.19 3.03
CA PRO A 775 -19.01 7.64 4.30
C PRO A 775 -20.50 7.31 4.29
N PHE A 776 -21.29 8.05 3.51
CA PHE A 776 -22.75 8.02 3.50
C PHE A 776 -23.38 7.31 2.29
N LEU A 777 -22.58 6.82 1.34
CA LEU A 777 -23.11 5.99 0.25
C LEU A 777 -23.16 4.53 0.74
N ASP A 778 -24.21 3.81 0.33
CA ASP A 778 -24.24 2.37 0.53
C ASP A 778 -23.03 1.75 -0.18
N ARG A 779 -22.38 0.77 0.46
CA ARG A 779 -21.15 0.18 -0.09
C ARG A 779 -21.38 -0.51 -1.42
N ASP A 780 -22.58 -1.04 -1.64
CA ASP A 780 -22.97 -1.66 -2.91
C ASP A 780 -23.15 -0.64 -4.03
N SER A 781 -23.21 0.66 -3.70
CA SER A 781 -23.27 1.77 -4.65
C SER A 781 -21.90 2.40 -4.96
N SER A 782 -20.80 1.84 -4.44
CA SER A 782 -19.46 2.38 -4.66
C SER A 782 -18.80 1.85 -5.95
N ASN A 783 -18.28 2.77 -6.77
CA ASN A 783 -17.52 2.42 -7.97
C ASN A 783 -16.13 1.88 -7.59
N HIS A 784 -15.72 0.83 -8.30
CA HIS A 784 -14.42 0.18 -8.13
C HIS A 784 -13.60 0.25 -9.41
N LEU A 785 -12.34 0.61 -9.28
CA LEU A 785 -11.33 0.45 -10.32
C LEU A 785 -10.84 -1.00 -10.32
N LEU A 786 -11.12 -1.74 -11.39
CA LEU A 786 -10.55 -3.05 -11.67
C LEU A 786 -9.29 -2.86 -12.51
N MET A 787 -8.14 -3.33 -12.04
CA MET A 787 -6.87 -3.24 -12.76
C MET A 787 -6.31 -4.64 -13.01
N THR A 788 -5.80 -4.89 -14.22
CA THR A 788 -5.13 -6.13 -14.62
C THR A 788 -3.72 -5.84 -15.09
N GLN A 789 -2.79 -6.75 -14.80
CA GLN A 789 -1.46 -6.79 -15.41
C GLN A 789 -1.22 -8.19 -15.95
N SER A 790 -1.00 -8.26 -17.26
CA SER A 790 -0.72 -9.50 -17.98
C SER A 790 0.78 -9.68 -18.21
N TYR A 791 1.22 -10.93 -18.16
CA TYR A 791 2.59 -11.35 -18.39
C TYR A 791 2.63 -12.59 -19.29
N THR A 792 3.69 -12.73 -20.07
CA THR A 792 3.99 -13.92 -20.86
C THR A 792 5.33 -14.51 -20.44
N ALA A 793 5.41 -15.83 -20.50
CA ALA A 793 6.64 -16.59 -20.38
C ALA A 793 6.80 -17.46 -21.62
N SER A 794 7.82 -17.17 -22.43
CA SER A 794 8.12 -17.94 -23.65
C SER A 794 9.37 -18.79 -23.45
N ALA A 795 9.32 -20.07 -23.77
CA ALA A 795 10.45 -20.99 -23.63
C ALA A 795 11.60 -20.56 -24.55
N ILE A 796 12.82 -20.59 -24.02
CA ILE A 796 14.05 -20.23 -24.72
C ILE A 796 15.15 -21.26 -24.43
N ASN A 797 16.09 -21.40 -25.37
CA ASN A 797 17.30 -22.21 -25.20
C ASN A 797 18.59 -21.37 -25.09
N GLN A 798 18.52 -20.08 -25.42
CA GLN A 798 19.65 -19.15 -25.44
C GLN A 798 19.30 -17.90 -24.62
N PRO A 799 20.21 -17.41 -23.77
CA PRO A 799 21.59 -17.86 -23.53
C PRO A 799 21.69 -19.16 -22.69
N PHE A 800 20.57 -19.62 -22.13
CA PHE A 800 20.42 -20.86 -21.37
C PHE A 800 18.99 -21.39 -21.53
N PRO A 801 18.73 -22.68 -21.28
CA PRO A 801 17.37 -23.20 -21.21
C PRO A 801 16.57 -22.49 -20.11
N GLY A 802 15.39 -21.99 -20.43
CA GLY A 802 14.61 -21.19 -19.50
C GLY A 802 13.40 -20.52 -20.12
N TYR A 803 12.91 -19.49 -19.44
CA TYR A 803 11.83 -18.63 -19.94
C TYR A 803 12.30 -17.20 -20.15
N GLU A 804 11.85 -16.58 -21.23
CA GLU A 804 11.82 -15.13 -21.37
C GLU A 804 10.49 -14.61 -20.84
N LEU A 805 10.56 -13.85 -19.75
CA LEU A 805 9.43 -13.22 -19.07
C LEU A 805 9.28 -11.78 -19.54
N LYS A 806 8.06 -11.42 -19.92
CA LYS A 806 7.70 -10.10 -20.40
C LYS A 806 6.39 -9.65 -19.76
N ALA A 807 6.37 -8.40 -19.27
CA ALA A 807 5.13 -7.71 -18.97
C ALA A 807 4.48 -7.31 -20.30
N GLU A 808 3.27 -7.78 -20.56
CA GLU A 808 2.56 -7.53 -21.82
C GLU A 808 1.84 -6.20 -21.78
N ARG A 809 0.79 -6.11 -20.96
CA ARG A 809 0.01 -4.90 -20.82
C ARG A 809 -0.67 -4.78 -19.47
N MET A 810 -0.84 -3.54 -19.03
CA MET A 810 -1.71 -3.19 -17.91
C MET A 810 -3.04 -2.64 -18.46
N GLN A 811 -4.18 -3.08 -17.93
CA GLN A 811 -5.47 -2.52 -18.27
C GLN A 811 -6.26 -2.11 -17.04
N SER A 812 -7.28 -1.27 -17.25
CA SER A 812 -8.19 -0.86 -16.19
C SER A 812 -9.61 -0.70 -16.70
N ASP A 813 -10.57 -0.97 -15.81
CA ASP A 813 -11.99 -0.76 -16.01
C ASP A 813 -12.60 -0.15 -14.74
N ILE A 814 -13.71 0.57 -14.88
CA ILE A 814 -14.51 1.06 -13.76
C ILE A 814 -15.77 0.22 -13.70
N VAL A 815 -15.97 -0.39 -12.55
CA VAL A 815 -17.05 -1.31 -12.27
C VAL A 815 -18.01 -0.65 -11.30
N SER A 816 -19.27 -0.52 -11.69
CA SER A 816 -20.26 0.28 -10.98
C SER A 816 -21.31 -0.55 -10.23
N SER A 817 -21.27 -1.88 -10.37
CA SER A 817 -22.17 -2.79 -9.65
C SER A 817 -21.46 -4.07 -9.21
N GLN A 818 -22.00 -4.72 -8.18
CA GLN A 818 -21.53 -6.03 -7.73
C GLN A 818 -21.68 -7.09 -8.83
N GLU A 819 -22.70 -7.00 -9.68
CA GLU A 819 -22.91 -7.92 -10.81
C GLU A 819 -21.80 -7.78 -11.86
N GLU A 820 -21.43 -6.55 -12.23
CA GLU A 820 -20.30 -6.31 -13.13
C GLU A 820 -18.97 -6.78 -12.53
N LEU A 821 -18.80 -6.61 -11.21
CA LEU A 821 -17.65 -7.08 -10.46
C LEU A 821 -17.54 -8.59 -10.46
N GLN A 822 -18.67 -9.31 -10.46
CA GLN A 822 -18.69 -10.77 -10.58
C GLN A 822 -18.39 -11.23 -12.00
N LYS A 823 -18.86 -10.53 -13.03
CA LYS A 823 -18.61 -10.88 -14.45
C LYS A 823 -17.15 -10.68 -14.87
N GLN A 824 -16.46 -9.69 -14.28
CA GLN A 824 -15.04 -9.40 -14.51
C GLN A 824 -14.64 -9.40 -16.00
N ARG A 825 -15.41 -8.68 -16.83
CA ARG A 825 -15.22 -8.60 -18.29
C ARG A 825 -13.76 -8.43 -18.69
N LEU A 826 -13.06 -7.49 -18.04
CA LEU A 826 -11.65 -7.19 -18.32
C LEU A 826 -10.73 -8.40 -18.16
N VAL A 827 -10.95 -9.23 -17.14
CA VAL A 827 -10.13 -10.43 -16.89
C VAL A 827 -10.33 -11.46 -18.01
N ARG A 828 -11.56 -11.62 -18.50
CA ARG A 828 -11.88 -12.52 -19.62
C ARG A 828 -11.26 -12.04 -20.94
N GLU A 829 -11.28 -10.73 -21.18
CA GLU A 829 -10.63 -10.11 -22.34
C GLU A 829 -9.11 -10.37 -22.33
N GLU A 830 -8.47 -10.27 -21.16
CA GLU A 830 -7.05 -10.60 -21.02
C GLU A 830 -6.75 -12.10 -21.18
N ILE A 831 -7.63 -13.00 -20.70
CA ILE A 831 -7.51 -14.44 -20.97
C ILE A 831 -7.58 -14.72 -22.48
N GLY A 832 -8.55 -14.10 -23.17
CA GLY A 832 -8.67 -14.20 -24.62
C GLY A 832 -7.44 -13.66 -25.36
N HIS A 833 -6.85 -12.57 -24.88
CA HIS A 833 -5.62 -12.02 -25.44
C HIS A 833 -4.43 -12.98 -25.29
N LEU A 834 -4.20 -13.50 -24.08
CA LEU A 834 -3.09 -14.45 -23.83
C LEU A 834 -3.27 -15.75 -24.62
N LYS A 835 -4.51 -16.25 -24.76
CA LYS A 835 -4.82 -17.35 -25.68
C LYS A 835 -4.43 -17.02 -27.11
N GLY A 836 -4.77 -15.82 -27.59
CA GLY A 836 -4.40 -15.32 -28.92
C GLY A 836 -2.88 -15.22 -29.13
N LEU A 837 -2.10 -15.06 -28.06
CA LEU A 837 -0.64 -15.09 -28.11
C LEU A 837 -0.06 -16.51 -28.14
N GLY A 838 -0.87 -17.56 -27.93
CA GLY A 838 -0.43 -18.97 -27.92
C GLY A 838 -0.35 -19.61 -26.54
N CYS A 839 -0.74 -18.92 -25.46
CA CYS A 839 -0.72 -19.49 -24.12
C CYS A 839 -1.79 -20.59 -23.94
N GLN A 840 -1.37 -21.79 -23.55
CA GLN A 840 -2.26 -22.91 -23.19
C GLN A 840 -2.51 -23.01 -21.68
N HIS A 841 -1.62 -22.41 -20.90
CA HIS A 841 -1.61 -22.42 -19.45
C HIS A 841 -1.65 -20.99 -18.94
N ILE A 842 -2.63 -20.64 -18.12
CA ILE A 842 -2.79 -19.28 -17.59
C ILE A 842 -2.89 -19.30 -16.07
N ILE A 843 -1.93 -18.65 -15.42
CA ILE A 843 -1.95 -18.39 -13.98
C ILE A 843 -2.82 -17.16 -13.71
N LEU A 844 -3.83 -17.28 -12.85
CA LEU A 844 -4.79 -16.22 -12.58
C LEU A 844 -4.73 -15.82 -11.11
N ILE A 845 -4.05 -14.72 -10.78
CA ILE A 845 -3.81 -14.27 -9.40
C ILE A 845 -4.73 -13.11 -9.04
N SER A 846 -5.63 -13.34 -8.10
CA SER A 846 -6.57 -12.32 -7.63
C SER A 846 -6.08 -11.62 -6.36
N HIS A 847 -6.39 -10.32 -6.26
CA HIS A 847 -6.03 -9.47 -5.13
C HIS A 847 -7.16 -8.50 -4.77
N ALA A 848 -7.98 -8.84 -3.78
CA ALA A 848 -9.03 -7.92 -3.32
C ALA A 848 -8.47 -6.80 -2.43
N TYR A 849 -8.81 -5.53 -2.71
CA TYR A 849 -8.47 -4.41 -1.82
C TYR A 849 -9.29 -4.47 -0.53
N GLY A 850 -8.68 -4.09 0.59
CA GLY A 850 -9.36 -4.10 1.89
C GLY A 850 -9.69 -5.51 2.43
N SER A 851 -9.29 -6.59 1.74
CA SER A 851 -9.51 -7.99 2.18
C SER A 851 -8.83 -8.39 3.49
N ARG A 852 -8.10 -7.45 4.12
CA ARG A 852 -7.49 -7.60 5.45
C ARG A 852 -8.33 -6.99 6.56
N HIS A 853 -9.52 -6.47 6.26
CA HIS A 853 -10.49 -6.08 7.27
C HIS A 853 -11.16 -7.31 7.87
N LEU A 854 -11.33 -7.26 9.18
CA LEU A 854 -11.78 -8.36 10.03
C LEU A 854 -13.27 -8.63 9.79
N ASN A 855 -13.69 -9.89 9.74
CA ASN A 855 -15.05 -10.38 9.43
C ASN A 855 -15.52 -10.12 7.99
N ARG A 856 -14.61 -9.67 7.11
CA ARG A 856 -14.88 -9.36 5.70
C ARG A 856 -14.05 -10.22 4.74
N ALA A 857 -12.98 -10.87 5.18
CA ALA A 857 -12.12 -11.64 4.28
C ALA A 857 -12.84 -12.88 3.71
N ALA A 858 -13.78 -13.47 4.46
CA ALA A 858 -14.61 -14.58 3.97
C ALA A 858 -15.48 -14.18 2.75
N ASP A 859 -16.02 -12.95 2.72
CA ASP A 859 -16.88 -12.48 1.62
C ASP A 859 -16.05 -11.81 0.50
N TYR A 860 -15.02 -11.02 0.82
CA TYR A 860 -14.26 -10.23 -0.17
C TYR A 860 -13.21 -11.02 -0.97
N ASN A 861 -12.59 -12.07 -0.41
CA ASN A 861 -11.72 -12.97 -1.22
C ASN A 861 -12.54 -13.87 -2.16
N SER A 862 -13.86 -13.90 -2.01
CA SER A 862 -14.78 -14.58 -2.94
C SER A 862 -15.23 -13.69 -4.10
N LEU A 863 -15.29 -12.36 -3.93
CA LEU A 863 -15.79 -11.44 -4.96
C LEU A 863 -14.98 -11.50 -6.26
N LEU A 864 -13.67 -11.71 -6.16
CA LEU A 864 -12.79 -11.75 -7.32
C LEU A 864 -12.60 -13.14 -7.90
N THR A 865 -13.03 -14.21 -7.24
CA THR A 865 -12.98 -15.55 -7.83
C THR A 865 -14.23 -16.34 -7.47
N PRO A 866 -15.44 -15.81 -7.77
CA PRO A 866 -16.67 -16.50 -7.47
C PRO A 866 -16.85 -17.70 -8.40
N VAL A 867 -17.60 -18.69 -7.95
CA VAL A 867 -17.87 -19.93 -8.72
C VAL A 867 -18.42 -19.60 -10.11
N ALA A 868 -19.39 -18.68 -10.19
CA ALA A 868 -20.04 -18.30 -11.45
C ALA A 868 -19.04 -17.72 -12.47
N PHE A 869 -18.07 -16.93 -12.01
CA PHE A 869 -17.01 -16.40 -12.87
C PHE A 869 -16.09 -17.50 -13.38
N LEU A 870 -15.66 -18.41 -12.49
CA LEU A 870 -14.81 -19.53 -12.86
C LEU A 870 -15.51 -20.43 -13.89
N GLU A 871 -16.78 -20.74 -13.69
CA GLU A 871 -17.59 -21.51 -14.65
C GLU A 871 -17.66 -20.83 -16.01
N GLU A 872 -17.95 -19.52 -16.03
CA GLU A 872 -18.00 -18.78 -17.30
C GLU A 872 -16.64 -18.77 -18.01
N VAL A 873 -15.53 -18.62 -17.28
CA VAL A 873 -14.18 -18.71 -17.83
C VAL A 873 -13.90 -20.10 -18.41
N PHE A 874 -14.17 -21.16 -17.67
CA PHE A 874 -13.93 -22.54 -18.13
C PHE A 874 -14.79 -22.90 -19.34
N GLN A 875 -16.05 -22.45 -19.39
CA GLN A 875 -16.95 -22.66 -20.53
C GLN A 875 -16.53 -21.85 -21.76
N THR A 876 -16.04 -20.61 -21.56
CA THR A 876 -15.57 -19.75 -22.66
C THR A 876 -14.24 -20.25 -23.24
N PHE A 877 -13.36 -20.84 -22.42
CA PHE A 877 -12.01 -21.26 -22.79
C PHE A 877 -11.71 -22.72 -22.38
N PRO A 878 -12.45 -23.71 -22.89
CA PRO A 878 -12.37 -25.11 -22.42
C PRO A 878 -11.03 -25.79 -22.75
N GLU A 879 -10.30 -25.30 -23.76
CA GLU A 879 -8.98 -25.79 -24.13
C GLU A 879 -7.84 -25.30 -23.22
N LEU A 880 -8.08 -24.21 -22.47
CA LEU A 880 -7.06 -23.65 -21.59
C LEU A 880 -7.04 -24.37 -20.25
N THR A 881 -5.86 -24.44 -19.64
CA THR A 881 -5.75 -24.78 -18.21
C THR A 881 -5.55 -23.51 -17.41
N ILE A 882 -6.59 -23.12 -16.65
CA ILE A 882 -6.56 -21.95 -15.76
C ILE A 882 -6.16 -22.38 -14.36
N TYR A 883 -5.21 -21.66 -13.76
CA TYR A 883 -4.77 -21.85 -12.38
C TYR A 883 -5.24 -20.67 -11.52
N PRO A 884 -6.44 -20.74 -10.93
CA PRO A 884 -6.95 -19.69 -10.05
C PRO A 884 -6.16 -19.67 -8.74
N MET A 885 -5.56 -18.52 -8.42
CA MET A 885 -4.59 -18.40 -7.34
C MET A 885 -4.81 -17.14 -6.50
N LEU A 886 -4.37 -17.23 -5.25
CA LEU A 886 -4.24 -16.12 -4.31
C LEU A 886 -2.78 -15.97 -3.90
N ARG A 887 -2.42 -14.79 -3.39
CA ARG A 887 -1.07 -14.51 -2.88
C ARG A 887 -1.13 -13.74 -1.57
N ASP A 888 -0.42 -14.22 -0.54
CA ASP A 888 -0.18 -13.43 0.67
C ASP A 888 1.30 -13.13 0.88
N VAL A 889 1.55 -12.01 1.55
CA VAL A 889 2.89 -11.64 2.03
C VAL A 889 2.86 -11.51 3.54
N PHE A 890 3.53 -12.45 4.20
CA PHE A 890 3.55 -12.53 5.65
C PHE A 890 4.94 -12.59 6.25
N PRO A 891 5.08 -12.03 7.46
CA PRO A 891 6.38 -11.83 8.05
C PRO A 891 6.97 -13.11 8.68
N ALA A 892 8.30 -13.13 8.81
CA ALA A 892 9.06 -14.22 9.43
C ALA A 892 10.01 -13.66 10.50
N THR A 893 10.21 -14.40 11.59
CA THR A 893 11.27 -14.13 12.55
C THR A 893 12.53 -14.86 12.13
N ARG A 894 13.58 -14.12 11.82
CA ARG A 894 14.85 -14.67 11.36
C ARG A 894 15.67 -15.25 12.52
N LEU A 895 16.26 -16.42 12.33
CA LEU A 895 17.05 -17.11 13.38
C LEU A 895 18.57 -16.98 13.20
N ARG A 896 19.08 -16.75 11.98
CA ARG A 896 20.52 -16.55 11.71
C ARG A 896 20.75 -15.51 10.64
N LYS A 897 21.90 -14.82 10.64
CA LYS A 897 22.30 -13.88 9.57
C LYS A 897 22.42 -14.59 8.21
N ARG A 898 22.41 -13.78 7.13
CA ARG A 898 22.40 -14.28 5.74
C ARG A 898 23.83 -14.65 5.40
N GLY A 899 24.02 -15.82 4.82
CA GLY A 899 25.29 -16.15 4.20
C GLY A 899 25.62 -15.13 3.11
N SER A 900 26.89 -14.80 2.95
CA SER A 900 27.38 -13.85 1.93
C SER A 900 27.03 -14.26 0.50
N GLY A 901 26.73 -15.54 0.28
CA GLY A 901 26.33 -16.10 -1.00
C GLY A 901 24.86 -16.53 -1.10
N GLU A 902 23.97 -16.25 -0.15
CA GLU A 902 22.54 -16.57 -0.32
C GLU A 902 21.85 -15.41 -1.04
N ALA A 903 21.02 -15.65 -2.06
CA ALA A 903 20.24 -14.62 -2.77
C ALA A 903 18.79 -14.53 -2.26
N ALA A 904 18.15 -15.69 -2.09
CA ALA A 904 16.80 -15.88 -1.58
C ALA A 904 16.59 -17.34 -1.16
N PHE A 905 15.39 -17.66 -0.69
CA PHE A 905 14.96 -18.96 -0.23
C PHE A 905 13.60 -19.28 -0.84
N GLU A 906 13.28 -20.56 -0.99
CA GLU A 906 12.00 -20.97 -1.57
C GLU A 906 11.52 -22.33 -1.06
N ILE A 907 10.21 -22.54 -1.10
CA ILE A 907 9.54 -23.82 -0.89
C ILE A 907 8.84 -24.16 -2.20
N ARG A 908 9.33 -25.20 -2.89
CA ARG A 908 8.93 -25.53 -4.26
C ARG A 908 7.70 -26.43 -4.34
N ASN A 909 7.50 -27.32 -3.36
CA ASN A 909 6.46 -28.34 -3.40
C ASN A 909 5.36 -28.06 -2.38
N ALA A 910 4.11 -28.38 -2.74
CA ALA A 910 2.98 -28.29 -1.82
C ALA A 910 3.17 -29.17 -0.57
N GLY A 911 3.76 -30.37 -0.72
CA GLY A 911 4.07 -31.27 0.39
C GLY A 911 4.99 -30.69 1.47
N ASP A 912 5.85 -29.72 1.10
CA ASP A 912 6.75 -29.05 2.04
C ASP A 912 6.02 -27.96 2.89
N HIS A 913 4.71 -27.76 2.66
CA HIS A 913 3.83 -26.84 3.41
C HIS A 913 2.86 -27.56 4.37
N ILE A 914 2.81 -28.90 4.39
CA ILE A 914 1.82 -29.68 5.15
C ILE A 914 1.76 -29.24 6.63
N ASP A 915 2.91 -29.06 7.26
CA ASP A 915 2.96 -28.68 8.68
C ASP A 915 2.41 -27.28 8.94
N PHE A 916 2.51 -26.37 7.96
CA PHE A 916 1.90 -25.04 8.03
C PHE A 916 0.38 -25.12 7.83
N GLN A 917 -0.08 -25.94 6.87
CA GLN A 917 -1.49 -26.06 6.52
C GLN A 917 -2.37 -26.68 7.62
N ARG A 918 -1.82 -27.55 8.48
CA ARG A 918 -2.57 -28.24 9.56
C ARG A 918 -3.33 -27.31 10.50
N ASN A 919 -2.83 -26.08 10.68
CA ASN A 919 -3.41 -25.11 11.62
C ASN A 919 -4.29 -24.07 10.92
N LEU A 920 -4.40 -24.12 9.60
CA LEU A 920 -5.20 -23.15 8.85
C LEU A 920 -6.69 -23.49 8.97
N PRO A 921 -7.58 -22.48 9.04
CA PRO A 921 -9.01 -22.69 8.92
C PRO A 921 -9.32 -23.38 7.58
N ILE A 922 -9.94 -24.56 7.62
CA ILE A 922 -10.37 -25.29 6.43
C ILE A 922 -11.82 -24.90 6.12
N ASP A 923 -12.06 -24.33 4.94
CA ASP A 923 -13.39 -24.17 4.36
C ASP A 923 -13.82 -25.51 3.71
N SER A 924 -15.07 -25.93 3.89
CA SER A 924 -15.56 -27.21 3.35
C SER A 924 -15.72 -27.20 1.84
N ASP A 925 -15.99 -26.02 1.27
CA ASP A 925 -16.43 -25.88 -0.12
C ASP A 925 -15.31 -25.33 -1.02
N ARG A 926 -14.38 -24.55 -0.45
CA ARG A 926 -13.31 -23.87 -1.17
C ARG A 926 -11.95 -24.08 -0.50
N ASP A 927 -11.14 -24.96 -1.07
CA ASP A 927 -9.80 -25.26 -0.58
C ASP A 927 -8.80 -24.18 -1.03
N ILE A 928 -8.08 -23.56 -0.09
CA ILE A 928 -6.94 -22.66 -0.36
C ILE A 928 -5.65 -23.41 -0.02
N ILE A 929 -4.90 -23.83 -1.04
CA ILE A 929 -3.78 -24.78 -0.89
C ILE A 929 -2.44 -24.09 -1.20
N PRO A 930 -1.46 -24.04 -0.28
CA PRO A 930 -0.15 -23.46 -0.58
C PRO A 930 0.62 -24.32 -1.59
N ILE A 931 1.08 -23.70 -2.68
CA ILE A 931 1.78 -24.40 -3.77
C ILE A 931 3.24 -23.99 -3.90
N TYR A 932 3.55 -22.72 -3.62
CA TYR A 932 4.89 -22.16 -3.79
C TYR A 932 5.08 -21.00 -2.81
N THR A 933 6.24 -20.96 -2.14
CA THR A 933 6.60 -19.85 -1.26
C THR A 933 7.98 -19.32 -1.62
N PHE A 934 8.10 -18.00 -1.81
CA PHE A 934 9.36 -17.31 -2.04
C PHE A 934 9.73 -16.40 -0.87
N ALA A 935 11.01 -16.36 -0.49
CA ALA A 935 11.48 -15.58 0.65
C ALA A 935 12.81 -14.87 0.36
N THR A 936 12.89 -13.59 0.68
CA THR A 936 14.15 -12.82 0.61
C THR A 936 14.93 -12.87 1.94
N LEU A 937 14.21 -12.98 3.06
CA LEU A 937 14.72 -12.95 4.45
C LEU A 937 15.79 -11.86 4.70
N HIS A 938 15.59 -10.69 4.11
CA HIS A 938 16.45 -9.52 4.23
C HIS A 938 15.94 -8.58 5.32
N VAL A 939 16.80 -7.81 6.00
CA VAL A 939 16.36 -6.96 7.12
C VAL A 939 15.49 -5.80 6.63
N VAL A 940 14.51 -5.39 7.45
CA VAL A 940 13.45 -4.41 7.13
C VAL A 940 13.82 -3.00 7.57
N GLU A 941 13.37 -2.01 6.80
CA GLU A 941 13.20 -0.61 7.26
C GLU A 941 11.80 -0.43 7.87
N GLU A 942 11.67 0.36 8.91
CA GLU A 942 10.42 0.51 9.69
C GLU A 942 9.23 1.14 8.96
N GLU A 943 9.46 1.78 7.80
CA GLU A 943 8.41 2.48 7.04
C GLU A 943 8.33 2.02 5.58
N LYS A 944 9.18 1.08 5.13
CA LYS A 944 9.13 0.53 3.78
C LYS A 944 8.74 -0.95 3.81
N ARG A 945 8.22 -1.44 2.68
CA ARG A 945 7.70 -2.81 2.50
C ARG A 945 8.58 -3.87 3.19
N PRO A 946 7.99 -4.90 3.79
CA PRO A 946 8.76 -5.95 4.43
C PRO A 946 9.66 -6.64 3.40
N GLN A 947 10.98 -6.56 3.60
CA GLN A 947 11.97 -7.36 2.86
C GLN A 947 12.40 -8.62 3.63
N SER A 948 11.87 -8.85 4.83
CA SER A 948 11.94 -10.12 5.56
C SER A 948 10.54 -10.66 5.72
N GLY A 949 10.26 -11.75 5.02
CA GLY A 949 8.98 -12.44 5.03
C GLY A 949 8.94 -13.44 3.89
N PHE A 950 7.74 -13.96 3.68
CA PHE A 950 7.38 -14.90 2.63
C PHE A 950 6.36 -14.24 1.72
N CYS A 951 6.45 -14.54 0.43
CA CYS A 951 5.37 -14.40 -0.52
C CYS A 951 4.91 -15.81 -0.85
N ALA A 952 3.76 -16.19 -0.33
CA ALA A 952 3.18 -17.51 -0.55
C ALA A 952 2.06 -17.40 -1.58
N TYR A 953 2.06 -18.35 -2.52
CA TYR A 953 1.09 -18.50 -3.57
C TYR A 953 0.22 -19.71 -3.27
N TYR A 954 -1.09 -19.53 -3.39
CA TYR A 954 -2.09 -20.51 -3.02
C TYR A 954 -2.97 -20.82 -4.23
N LEU A 955 -3.19 -22.10 -4.51
CA LEU A 955 -4.23 -22.55 -5.44
C LEU A 955 -5.59 -22.42 -4.76
N VAL A 956 -6.56 -21.87 -5.48
CA VAL A 956 -7.97 -21.87 -5.10
C VAL A 956 -8.65 -23.04 -5.79
N SER A 957 -9.12 -24.02 -5.02
CA SER A 957 -9.87 -25.16 -5.54
C SER A 957 -11.29 -25.13 -4.98
N ASP A 958 -12.24 -24.66 -5.78
CA ASP A 958 -13.65 -24.57 -5.40
C ASP A 958 -14.41 -25.81 -5.87
N ARG A 959 -14.99 -26.58 -4.94
CA ARG A 959 -15.68 -27.84 -5.23
C ARG A 959 -17.10 -27.64 -5.77
N ARG A 960 -17.59 -26.40 -5.76
CA ARG A 960 -18.95 -26.05 -6.23
C ARG A 960 -19.01 -25.83 -7.74
N VAL A 961 -17.87 -25.76 -8.42
CA VAL A 961 -17.80 -25.70 -9.89
C VAL A 961 -18.42 -26.97 -10.49
N THR A 962 -19.30 -26.82 -11.47
CA THR A 962 -20.06 -27.95 -12.05
C THR A 962 -19.21 -29.09 -12.59
N ASP A 963 -18.06 -28.80 -13.21
CA ASP A 963 -17.14 -29.80 -13.75
C ASP A 963 -15.85 -29.86 -12.92
N ILE A 964 -15.73 -30.94 -12.15
CA ILE A 964 -14.58 -31.20 -11.28
C ILE A 964 -13.28 -31.44 -12.06
N THR A 965 -13.35 -31.80 -13.34
CA THR A 965 -12.15 -32.09 -14.14
C THR A 965 -11.32 -30.83 -14.39
N TRP A 966 -11.96 -29.65 -14.45
CA TRP A 966 -11.28 -28.37 -14.62
C TRP A 966 -10.41 -28.04 -13.41
N THR A 967 -10.95 -28.19 -12.20
CA THR A 967 -10.23 -27.90 -10.95
C THR A 967 -9.20 -28.98 -10.64
N GLU A 968 -9.49 -30.26 -10.88
CA GLU A 968 -8.54 -31.34 -10.61
C GLU A 968 -7.34 -31.33 -11.56
N ARG A 969 -7.50 -30.93 -12.83
CA ARG A 969 -6.36 -30.76 -13.75
C ARG A 969 -5.35 -29.74 -13.21
N ALA A 970 -5.83 -28.56 -12.80
CA ALA A 970 -4.99 -27.54 -12.19
C ALA A 970 -4.31 -28.06 -10.92
N ARG A 971 -5.05 -28.81 -10.10
CA ARG A 971 -4.56 -29.43 -8.86
C ARG A 971 -3.45 -30.45 -9.10
N GLN A 972 -3.62 -31.36 -10.06
CA GLN A 972 -2.61 -32.36 -10.44
C GLN A 972 -1.31 -31.70 -10.92
N HIS A 973 -1.42 -30.69 -11.77
CA HIS A 973 -0.25 -29.96 -12.26
C HIS A 973 0.50 -29.22 -11.15
N LEU A 974 -0.19 -28.57 -10.22
CA LEU A 974 0.44 -27.73 -9.20
C LEU A 974 0.89 -28.48 -7.95
N LEU A 975 0.08 -29.41 -7.43
CA LEU A 975 0.44 -30.19 -6.25
C LEU A 975 1.52 -31.23 -6.56
N ASN A 976 1.56 -31.71 -7.80
CA ASN A 976 2.51 -32.71 -8.28
C ASN A 976 2.71 -33.88 -7.30
N PRO A 977 1.63 -34.57 -6.86
CA PRO A 977 1.70 -35.53 -5.77
C PRO A 977 2.62 -36.73 -6.07
N GLU A 978 2.69 -37.14 -7.34
CA GLU A 978 3.54 -38.25 -7.82
C GLU A 978 4.96 -37.79 -8.22
N GLY A 979 5.24 -36.49 -8.20
CA GLY A 979 6.53 -35.93 -8.61
C GLY A 979 6.79 -35.88 -10.13
N ASN A 980 5.85 -36.37 -10.95
CA ASN A 980 6.06 -36.62 -12.39
C ASN A 980 5.48 -35.56 -13.32
N SER A 981 4.83 -34.50 -12.82
CA SER A 981 4.23 -33.45 -13.65
C SER A 981 5.32 -32.64 -14.38
N PRO A 982 5.36 -32.65 -15.73
CA PRO A 982 6.30 -31.83 -16.50
C PRO A 982 5.94 -30.33 -16.45
N VAL A 983 4.71 -30.00 -16.07
CA VAL A 983 4.19 -28.63 -16.01
C VAL A 983 4.53 -27.94 -14.68
N HIS A 984 4.66 -28.68 -13.58
CA HIS A 984 4.92 -28.12 -12.25
C HIS A 984 6.18 -27.21 -12.20
N PRO A 985 7.36 -27.67 -12.66
CA PRO A 985 8.58 -26.85 -12.63
C PRO A 985 8.49 -25.61 -13.50
N CYS A 986 7.70 -25.67 -14.58
CA CYS A 986 7.43 -24.56 -15.48
C CYS A 986 6.66 -23.45 -14.76
N LEU A 987 5.54 -23.78 -14.10
CA LEU A 987 4.72 -22.83 -13.35
C LEU A 987 5.49 -22.18 -12.19
N VAL A 988 6.25 -22.98 -11.43
CA VAL A 988 7.10 -22.48 -10.32
C VAL A 988 8.17 -21.51 -10.84
N SER A 989 8.76 -21.81 -11.99
CA SER A 989 9.81 -20.96 -12.59
C SER A 989 9.27 -19.62 -13.08
N VAL A 990 8.03 -19.57 -13.59
CA VAL A 990 7.34 -18.32 -13.93
C VAL A 990 7.09 -17.49 -12.67
N LEU A 991 6.49 -18.07 -11.62
CA LEU A 991 6.24 -17.38 -10.35
C LEU A 991 7.54 -16.85 -9.72
N ARG A 992 8.61 -17.67 -9.71
CA ARG A 992 9.95 -17.27 -9.27
C ARG A 992 10.49 -16.10 -10.08
N GLY A 993 10.40 -16.19 -11.40
CA GLY A 993 10.96 -15.19 -12.29
C GLY A 993 10.29 -13.81 -12.14
N LEU A 994 9.01 -13.74 -11.76
CA LEU A 994 8.35 -12.47 -11.41
C LEU A 994 9.08 -11.72 -10.29
N HIS A 995 9.55 -12.42 -9.25
CA HIS A 995 10.31 -11.80 -8.15
C HIS A 995 11.65 -11.18 -8.60
N PHE A 996 12.21 -11.64 -9.71
CA PHE A 996 13.43 -11.08 -10.28
C PHE A 996 13.13 -10.02 -11.34
N MET A 997 12.05 -10.19 -12.11
CA MET A 997 11.64 -9.26 -13.16
C MET A 997 11.12 -7.95 -12.57
N GLU A 998 10.37 -8.00 -11.47
CA GLU A 998 9.87 -6.80 -10.77
C GLU A 998 10.88 -6.23 -9.75
N ALA A 999 12.06 -6.82 -9.64
CA ALA A 999 13.10 -6.30 -8.76
C ALA A 999 13.72 -5.02 -9.33
N GLU A 1000 13.55 -3.92 -8.60
CA GLU A 1000 14.20 -2.63 -8.87
C GLU A 1000 15.68 -2.60 -8.44
N ARG A 1001 16.14 -3.64 -7.74
CA ARG A 1001 17.53 -3.74 -7.28
C ARG A 1001 18.36 -4.43 -8.34
N GLY A 1002 19.47 -3.80 -8.73
CA GLY A 1002 20.46 -4.42 -9.58
C GLY A 1002 21.29 -5.48 -8.84
N VAL A 1003 22.41 -5.84 -9.46
CA VAL A 1003 23.32 -6.86 -8.92
C VAL A 1003 24.06 -6.33 -7.70
N LYS A 1004 23.93 -7.00 -6.55
CA LYS A 1004 24.65 -6.67 -5.31
C LYS A 1004 25.55 -7.83 -4.89
N GLY A 1005 26.83 -7.52 -4.65
CA GLY A 1005 27.80 -8.55 -4.26
C GLY A 1005 27.97 -9.67 -5.29
N GLY A 1006 27.74 -9.38 -6.58
CA GLY A 1006 27.77 -10.37 -7.66
C GLY A 1006 26.51 -11.22 -7.80
N GLN A 1007 25.47 -10.96 -6.99
CA GLN A 1007 24.20 -11.68 -7.05
C GLN A 1007 23.06 -10.82 -7.55
N LEU A 1008 22.20 -11.43 -8.37
CA LEU A 1008 20.91 -10.83 -8.70
C LEU A 1008 20.00 -10.87 -7.47
N MET A 1009 19.44 -9.72 -7.10
CA MET A 1009 18.66 -9.57 -5.88
C MET A 1009 17.16 -9.50 -6.21
N PRO A 1010 16.33 -10.43 -5.70
CA PRO A 1010 14.90 -10.41 -5.95
C PRO A 1010 14.14 -9.45 -5.03
N VAL A 1011 12.90 -9.14 -5.38
CA VAL A 1011 11.93 -8.47 -4.51
C VAL A 1011 11.03 -9.49 -3.81
N LEU A 1012 10.62 -9.22 -2.57
CA LEU A 1012 9.72 -10.11 -1.85
C LEU A 1012 8.32 -10.12 -2.47
N ASP A 1013 7.81 -8.96 -2.84
CA ASP A 1013 6.46 -8.79 -3.39
C ASP A 1013 6.55 -8.16 -4.78
N PRO A 1014 6.29 -8.93 -5.87
CA PRO A 1014 6.37 -8.42 -7.22
C PRO A 1014 5.17 -7.53 -7.57
N PHE A 1015 4.04 -7.64 -6.86
CA PHE A 1015 2.80 -6.91 -7.16
C PHE A 1015 2.65 -5.64 -6.35
N SER A 1016 3.73 -4.87 -6.33
CA SER A 1016 3.87 -3.62 -5.60
C SER A 1016 2.73 -2.61 -5.86
N TRP A 1017 2.25 -2.55 -7.08
CA TRP A 1017 1.23 -1.61 -7.56
C TRP A 1017 -0.17 -1.87 -6.98
N ILE A 1018 -0.45 -3.08 -6.46
CA ILE A 1018 -1.78 -3.48 -5.96
C ILE A 1018 -2.12 -2.83 -4.62
N SER A 1019 -1.13 -2.69 -3.74
CA SER A 1019 -1.31 -2.08 -2.42
C SER A 1019 -0.22 -1.06 -2.15
N PRO A 1020 -0.25 0.11 -2.81
CA PRO A 1020 0.71 1.17 -2.58
C PRO A 1020 0.66 1.66 -1.13
N THR A 1021 1.82 2.04 -0.57
CA THR A 1021 1.93 2.44 0.85
C THR A 1021 1.50 3.87 1.11
N THR A 1022 1.33 4.70 0.07
CA THR A 1022 0.89 6.08 0.17
C THR A 1022 -0.22 6.35 -0.84
N LYS A 1023 -1.12 7.28 -0.54
CA LYS A 1023 -2.23 7.68 -1.42
C LYS A 1023 -1.73 8.18 -2.78
N ALA A 1024 -0.70 9.03 -2.77
CA ALA A 1024 -0.10 9.54 -4.00
C ALA A 1024 0.56 8.43 -4.84
N ALA A 1025 1.10 7.36 -4.22
CA ALA A 1025 1.63 6.20 -4.97
C ALA A 1025 0.53 5.38 -5.61
N ALA A 1026 -0.68 5.52 -5.10
CA ALA A 1026 -1.87 4.91 -5.64
C ALA A 1026 -2.63 5.86 -6.60
N GLY A 1027 -2.00 6.97 -7.01
CA GLY A 1027 -2.59 7.95 -7.93
C GLY A 1027 -3.68 8.83 -7.31
N GLU A 1028 -3.82 8.85 -5.98
CA GLU A 1028 -4.83 9.65 -5.29
C GLU A 1028 -4.23 10.96 -4.77
N VAL A 1029 -4.95 12.06 -5.00
CA VAL A 1029 -4.53 13.41 -4.61
C VAL A 1029 -5.56 14.09 -3.73
N GLU A 1030 -5.12 14.80 -2.70
CA GLU A 1030 -6.02 15.54 -1.81
C GLU A 1030 -6.49 16.83 -2.50
N ILE A 1031 -7.80 17.01 -2.59
CA ILE A 1031 -8.42 18.18 -3.26
C ILE A 1031 -9.20 19.06 -2.27
N LEU A 1032 -9.64 18.49 -1.14
CA LEU A 1032 -10.36 19.22 -0.09
C LEU A 1032 -9.77 18.89 1.27
N GLN A 1033 -9.45 19.96 1.99
CA GLN A 1033 -9.01 19.91 3.39
C GLN A 1033 -9.57 21.14 4.11
N SER A 1034 -10.42 20.91 5.11
CA SER A 1034 -10.92 21.97 5.99
C SER A 1034 -10.65 21.59 7.44
N ARG A 1035 -10.52 22.59 8.32
CA ARG A 1035 -10.46 22.34 9.77
C ARG A 1035 -11.76 21.76 10.34
N ARG A 1036 -12.89 21.95 9.63
CA ARG A 1036 -14.24 21.55 10.08
C ARG A 1036 -14.89 20.44 9.24
N LYS A 1037 -14.26 20.02 8.14
CA LYS A 1037 -14.76 18.98 7.24
C LYS A 1037 -13.68 17.91 7.04
N GLY A 1038 -14.07 16.73 6.63
CA GLY A 1038 -13.19 15.60 6.32
C GLY A 1038 -12.33 15.84 5.09
N ARG A 1039 -11.52 14.84 4.76
CA ARG A 1039 -10.55 14.92 3.64
C ARG A 1039 -11.13 14.27 2.40
N SER A 1040 -10.96 14.90 1.24
CA SER A 1040 -11.44 14.33 -0.03
C SER A 1040 -10.30 14.14 -1.01
N TYR A 1041 -10.31 13.00 -1.68
CA TYR A 1041 -9.28 12.56 -2.59
C TYR A 1041 -9.84 12.35 -3.99
N LEU A 1042 -9.11 12.81 -5.00
CA LEU A 1042 -9.40 12.56 -6.40
C LEU A 1042 -8.53 11.43 -6.93
N SER A 1043 -9.13 10.47 -7.63
CA SER A 1043 -8.46 9.31 -8.22
C SER A 1043 -8.07 9.58 -9.66
N TYR A 1044 -6.78 9.85 -9.91
CA TYR A 1044 -6.27 9.97 -11.28
C TYR A 1044 -6.38 8.69 -12.11
N PRO A 1045 -6.13 7.48 -11.55
CA PRO A 1045 -6.30 6.25 -12.31
C PRO A 1045 -7.73 6.14 -12.86
N ALA A 1046 -8.77 6.41 -12.06
CA ALA A 1046 -10.15 6.35 -12.52
C ALA A 1046 -10.45 7.38 -13.63
N ILE A 1047 -10.00 8.63 -13.45
CA ILE A 1047 -10.16 9.67 -14.49
C ILE A 1047 -9.48 9.25 -15.79
N LEU A 1048 -8.26 8.74 -15.71
CA LEU A 1048 -7.54 8.29 -16.90
C LEU A 1048 -8.14 7.03 -17.51
N THR A 1049 -8.75 6.13 -16.74
CA THR A 1049 -9.50 5.00 -17.27
C THR A 1049 -10.64 5.45 -18.19
N HIS A 1050 -11.43 6.46 -17.80
CA HIS A 1050 -12.46 7.04 -18.66
C HIS A 1050 -11.89 7.54 -19.99
N VAL A 1051 -10.75 8.24 -19.94
CA VAL A 1051 -10.06 8.75 -21.15
C VAL A 1051 -9.52 7.60 -22.00
N ALA A 1052 -8.81 6.65 -21.38
CA ALA A 1052 -8.19 5.51 -22.05
C ALA A 1052 -9.23 4.63 -22.74
N GLN A 1053 -10.38 4.35 -22.12
CA GLN A 1053 -11.45 3.55 -22.72
C GLN A 1053 -11.96 4.17 -24.02
N VAL A 1054 -12.15 5.48 -24.06
CA VAL A 1054 -12.56 6.20 -25.27
C VAL A 1054 -11.49 6.12 -26.36
N LEU A 1055 -10.22 6.29 -26.00
CA LEU A 1055 -9.11 6.22 -26.97
C LEU A 1055 -8.93 4.82 -27.57
N HIS A 1056 -9.12 3.76 -26.77
CA HIS A 1056 -8.89 2.37 -27.20
C HIS A 1056 -10.08 1.72 -27.90
N ARG A 1057 -11.33 2.01 -27.51
CA ARG A 1057 -12.55 1.46 -28.17
C ARG A 1057 -12.64 1.81 -29.66
N ARG A 1058 -11.88 2.78 -30.13
CA ARG A 1058 -11.88 3.26 -31.52
C ARG A 1058 -10.78 2.64 -32.38
N GLN A 1059 -9.89 1.84 -31.78
CA GLN A 1059 -8.83 1.12 -32.50
C GLN A 1059 -9.19 -0.35 -32.76
N GLN A 1060 -10.17 -0.88 -32.02
CA GLN A 1060 -10.87 -2.13 -32.31
C GLN A 1060 -11.93 -1.85 -33.39
#